data_AF-A0A660TD84-F1
#
_entry.id   AF-A0A660TD84-F1
#
_cell.length_a   1.000
_cell.length_b   1.000
_cell.length_c   1.000
_cell.angle_alpha   90.00
_cell.angle_beta   90.00
_cell.angle_gamma   90.00
#
_symmetry.space_group_name_H-M   'P 1'
#
loop_
_entity.id
_entity.type
_entity.pdbx_description
1 polymer ?
#
loop_
_entity_poly.entity_id
_entity_poly.type
_entity_poly.pdbx_seq_one_letter_code
_entity_poly.pdbx_strand_id
1 'polypeptide(L)'
;MNMKKSFGIFAIVILLLITFFMVFGCSLFFRDENAPLPDSRTISVKSLKGTEATVSWKQAADDTTTADKIIYSLYYSTQNNMQVANDVKASRLVQKGNYGDFTAGTDGEMAGTISGLLPDKIYYINVIAEDLSGNGALYSQVNISSTRYSDSFSGGTYGIFKHGTINASVDSSLLYTVNLNSSVKDVYFIFSNVDRYNDRAKPSVQVLSSTKGVRSLSGAAKGLTALGLSAGSEQLSGYRGRPNVTEFNNSPVKRPPAGAKSLGSYYESPSMAVSDTVGKTETFYDLDSSNNPVEIYATCRAVFADTDPGGTGKTLNIWVANDCWEGSLSGKANLVTQSMVDNLQAYFLKSGIGNDVYDWVTAIFGQEWGSHSYSNLIPPDDNITILLYDIDNDNSTTGGVLGFFWAKDNYKRTAPVTDPILDYSNERIMFYIDSVMYAEPESVDSDSDGSIWNPTDYWPLETVSTLAHEFQHMIHFYQHSVLRGANTETWINELCSMATEDIVSYKLGTPGPRGVDPTDPTAGSPGLQGRLNRYNYKDYLDVTKWLSGNDVLYSYSIVYSFGAYLIRNFGGATFLKNTVQNSENSGSDMVTYALRLAGEPNDSMANRLGDWAAAAMLSKFTDLPADYRYNAGTWFTSSSGGVSYKLGSINMYNYTYLGVTGPYVFDSSNYDGISKIEASSNTIYRAGQNLTGKNRFLIAVPANTGLTVVVR
;
A
#
# COMPACT_ATOMS: atom_id res chain seq x y z
N MET A 1 39.52 -97.55 -46.51
CA MET A 1 40.76 -97.73 -45.73
C MET A 1 41.45 -96.38 -45.61
N ASN A 2 41.58 -95.86 -44.39
CA ASN A 2 42.36 -94.70 -43.95
C ASN A 2 42.03 -93.28 -44.49
N MET A 3 41.02 -92.67 -43.88
CA MET A 3 40.82 -91.21 -43.80
C MET A 3 40.88 -90.79 -42.33
N LYS A 4 42.08 -90.82 -41.71
CA LYS A 4 42.26 -90.57 -40.26
C LYS A 4 43.60 -89.89 -39.90
N LYS A 5 44.06 -88.88 -40.66
CA LYS A 5 45.22 -88.06 -40.24
C LYS A 5 45.14 -86.55 -40.51
N SER A 6 43.97 -85.99 -40.83
CA SER A 6 43.84 -84.53 -41.07
C SER A 6 42.82 -83.80 -40.17
N PHE A 7 42.15 -84.50 -39.25
CA PHE A 7 41.15 -83.90 -38.36
C PHE A 7 41.69 -83.38 -37.01
N GLY A 8 42.92 -83.74 -36.64
CA GLY A 8 43.49 -83.38 -35.32
C GLY A 8 44.04 -81.94 -35.22
N ILE A 9 44.44 -81.34 -36.35
CA ILE A 9 45.02 -79.98 -36.35
C ILE A 9 43.92 -78.91 -36.44
N PHE A 10 42.82 -79.21 -37.14
CA PHE A 10 41.72 -78.25 -37.32
C PHE A 10 40.90 -78.01 -36.04
N ALA A 11 40.72 -79.04 -35.21
CA ALA A 11 40.01 -78.91 -33.93
C ALA A 11 40.80 -78.11 -32.88
N ILE A 12 42.14 -78.21 -32.86
CA ILE A 12 42.99 -77.47 -31.92
C ILE A 12 43.07 -75.99 -32.30
N VAL A 13 43.09 -75.66 -33.60
CA VAL A 13 43.08 -74.26 -34.07
C VAL A 13 41.75 -73.58 -33.78
N ILE A 14 40.62 -74.26 -33.93
CA ILE A 14 39.29 -73.71 -33.58
C ILE A 14 39.11 -73.56 -32.07
N LEU A 15 39.60 -74.51 -31.26
CA LEU A 15 39.53 -74.39 -29.80
C LEU A 15 40.45 -73.27 -29.28
N LEU A 16 41.64 -73.06 -29.87
CA LEU A 16 42.51 -71.92 -29.54
C LEU A 16 41.93 -70.58 -30.00
N LEU A 17 41.22 -70.52 -31.14
CA LEU A 17 40.52 -69.31 -31.59
C LEU A 17 39.31 -68.96 -30.71
N ILE A 18 38.56 -69.96 -30.23
CA ILE A 18 37.42 -69.75 -29.32
C ILE A 18 37.91 -69.39 -27.91
N THR A 19 39.02 -69.96 -27.44
CA THR A 19 39.60 -69.59 -26.14
C THR A 19 40.30 -68.23 -26.19
N PHE A 20 40.89 -67.84 -27.33
CA PHE A 20 41.42 -66.48 -27.52
C PHE A 20 40.31 -65.43 -27.54
N PHE A 21 39.14 -65.74 -28.13
CA PHE A 21 37.95 -64.87 -28.10
C PHE A 21 37.24 -64.83 -26.73
N MET A 22 37.35 -65.89 -25.91
CA MET A 22 36.75 -65.91 -24.56
C MET A 22 37.66 -65.32 -23.47
N VAL A 23 39.00 -65.38 -23.62
CA VAL A 23 39.94 -64.82 -22.64
C VAL A 23 40.27 -63.35 -22.94
N PHE A 24 40.20 -62.93 -24.20
CA PHE A 24 40.02 -61.53 -24.58
C PHE A 24 38.56 -61.31 -24.94
N GLY A 25 37.68 -61.51 -23.96
CA GLY A 25 36.51 -60.65 -23.82
C GLY A 25 37.05 -59.23 -23.69
N CYS A 26 37.37 -58.63 -24.84
CA CYS A 26 37.61 -57.23 -24.97
C CYS A 26 36.33 -56.63 -24.42
N SER A 27 36.40 -56.13 -23.19
CA SER A 27 35.69 -54.92 -22.85
C SER A 27 36.08 -53.96 -23.97
N LEU A 28 35.29 -53.98 -25.04
CA LEU A 28 35.04 -52.82 -25.85
C LEU A 28 34.61 -51.80 -24.81
N PHE A 29 35.60 -51.08 -24.28
CA PHE A 29 35.37 -49.73 -23.81
C PHE A 29 34.76 -49.06 -25.04
N PHE A 30 33.43 -49.05 -25.10
CA PHE A 30 32.74 -48.07 -25.90
C PHE A 30 33.20 -46.75 -25.32
N ARG A 31 34.22 -46.19 -25.96
CA ARG A 31 34.61 -44.82 -25.72
C ARG A 31 33.40 -44.05 -26.19
N ASP A 32 32.72 -43.43 -25.24
CA ASP A 32 31.63 -42.53 -25.54
C ASP A 32 32.18 -41.40 -26.42
N GLU A 33 31.60 -41.26 -27.61
CA GLU A 33 31.97 -40.25 -28.63
C GLU A 33 30.92 -39.14 -28.72
N ASN A 34 29.79 -39.27 -28.01
CA ASN A 34 28.70 -38.32 -28.05
C ASN A 34 28.87 -37.31 -26.92
N ALA A 35 28.54 -36.05 -27.18
CA ALA A 35 28.52 -35.03 -26.15
C ALA A 35 27.15 -35.02 -25.44
N PRO A 36 27.11 -34.58 -24.16
CA PRO A 36 25.85 -34.38 -23.46
C PRO A 36 24.89 -33.49 -24.25
N LEU A 37 23.61 -33.80 -24.25
CA LEU A 37 22.53 -33.04 -24.86
C LEU A 37 21.84 -32.15 -23.82
N PRO A 38 22.03 -30.81 -23.86
CA PRO A 38 21.25 -29.92 -23.02
C PRO A 38 19.78 -29.92 -23.45
N ASP A 39 18.86 -30.09 -22.49
CA ASP A 39 17.43 -30.25 -22.76
C ASP A 39 16.82 -29.01 -23.44
N SER A 40 16.94 -27.82 -22.82
CA SER A 40 16.45 -26.56 -23.40
C SER A 40 17.52 -25.77 -24.16
N ARG A 41 18.82 -26.11 -23.98
CA ARG A 41 20.00 -25.34 -24.43
C ARG A 41 19.99 -23.84 -24.03
N THR A 42 19.11 -23.40 -23.14
CA THR A 42 18.98 -21.99 -22.76
C THR A 42 19.65 -21.68 -21.43
N ILE A 43 20.30 -20.52 -21.34
CA ILE A 43 20.74 -19.93 -20.07
C ILE A 43 19.77 -18.79 -19.71
N SER A 44 19.24 -18.81 -18.49
CA SER A 44 18.38 -17.75 -17.95
C SER A 44 19.15 -16.89 -16.96
N VAL A 45 19.05 -15.57 -17.06
CA VAL A 45 19.59 -14.65 -16.05
C VAL A 45 18.60 -14.59 -14.90
N LYS A 46 19.04 -14.97 -13.69
CA LYS A 46 18.21 -14.95 -12.48
C LYS A 46 18.40 -13.67 -11.66
N SER A 47 19.60 -13.09 -11.68
CA SER A 47 19.85 -11.77 -11.11
C SER A 47 21.16 -11.16 -11.63
N LEU A 48 21.26 -9.84 -11.57
CA LEU A 48 22.48 -9.06 -11.72
C LEU A 48 22.49 -8.00 -10.60
N LYS A 49 23.25 -8.22 -9.52
CA LYS A 49 23.28 -7.35 -8.34
C LYS A 49 24.67 -6.77 -8.15
N GLY A 50 24.81 -5.45 -8.34
CA GLY A 50 26.10 -4.79 -8.15
C GLY A 50 27.18 -5.41 -9.05
N THR A 51 28.09 -6.17 -8.44
CA THR A 51 29.22 -6.86 -9.09
C THR A 51 29.03 -8.38 -9.23
N GLU A 52 27.83 -8.89 -9.01
CA GLU A 52 27.52 -10.32 -9.07
C GLU A 52 26.34 -10.61 -10.01
N ALA A 53 26.34 -11.76 -10.66
CA ALA A 53 25.23 -12.23 -11.47
C ALA A 53 24.98 -13.72 -11.26
N THR A 54 23.73 -14.11 -11.10
CA THR A 54 23.31 -15.51 -11.05
C THR A 54 22.62 -15.88 -12.35
N VAL A 55 23.05 -16.97 -12.96
CA VAL A 55 22.42 -17.55 -14.14
C VAL A 55 22.01 -18.99 -13.84
N SER A 56 20.97 -19.47 -14.54
CA SER A 56 20.52 -20.85 -14.46
C SER A 56 20.40 -21.51 -15.82
N TRP A 57 20.41 -22.83 -15.83
CA TRP A 57 20.23 -23.66 -17.00
C TRP A 57 19.64 -25.02 -16.60
N LYS A 58 18.99 -25.71 -17.53
CA LYS A 58 18.51 -27.09 -17.31
C LYS A 58 19.66 -28.07 -17.44
N GLN A 59 19.63 -29.16 -16.67
CA GLN A 59 20.61 -30.24 -16.79
C GLN A 59 20.66 -30.81 -18.22
N ALA A 60 21.86 -31.20 -18.65
CA ALA A 60 22.06 -32.01 -19.84
C ALA A 60 21.84 -33.49 -19.54
N ALA A 61 21.42 -34.24 -20.54
CA ALA A 61 21.35 -35.69 -20.50
C ALA A 61 22.42 -36.26 -21.44
N ASP A 62 22.96 -37.42 -21.10
CA ASP A 62 23.97 -38.10 -21.92
C ASP A 62 23.61 -39.58 -22.05
N ASP A 63 24.09 -40.23 -23.12
CA ASP A 63 23.73 -41.63 -23.40
C ASP A 63 24.55 -42.63 -22.57
N THR A 64 25.71 -42.21 -22.06
CA THR A 64 26.66 -43.07 -21.34
C THR A 64 26.99 -42.51 -19.96
N THR A 65 27.19 -41.21 -19.82
CA THR A 65 27.48 -40.53 -18.56
C THR A 65 26.19 -40.25 -17.79
N THR A 66 26.09 -40.79 -16.58
CA THR A 66 24.94 -40.52 -15.71
C THR A 66 24.90 -39.05 -15.32
N ALA A 67 23.70 -38.48 -15.18
CA ALA A 67 23.50 -37.04 -14.97
C ALA A 67 24.28 -36.48 -13.76
N ASP A 68 24.41 -37.28 -12.67
CA ASP A 68 25.17 -36.94 -11.46
C ASP A 68 26.68 -36.78 -11.68
N LYS A 69 27.19 -37.29 -12.82
CA LYS A 69 28.60 -37.26 -13.21
C LYS A 69 28.90 -36.32 -14.37
N ILE A 70 27.89 -35.65 -14.92
CA ILE A 70 28.11 -34.58 -15.90
C ILE A 70 28.75 -33.39 -15.19
N ILE A 71 29.83 -32.88 -15.78
CA ILE A 71 30.59 -31.76 -15.24
C ILE A 71 30.17 -30.48 -15.95
N TYR A 72 29.82 -29.47 -15.18
CA TYR A 72 29.44 -28.17 -15.71
C TYR A 72 30.53 -27.14 -15.46
N SER A 73 30.82 -26.35 -16.48
CA SER A 73 31.77 -25.24 -16.40
C SER A 73 31.10 -23.95 -16.87
N LEU A 74 30.96 -22.98 -15.96
CA LEU A 74 30.39 -21.66 -16.18
C LEU A 74 31.51 -20.67 -16.51
N TYR A 75 31.42 -20.04 -17.68
CA TYR A 75 32.41 -19.12 -18.21
C TYR A 75 31.80 -17.75 -18.49
N TYR A 76 32.61 -16.71 -18.37
CA TYR A 76 32.22 -15.36 -18.79
C TYR A 76 33.37 -14.52 -19.33
N SER A 77 33.06 -13.65 -20.30
CA SER A 77 34.02 -12.82 -21.02
C SER A 77 33.46 -11.43 -21.27
N THR A 78 34.32 -10.41 -21.37
CA THR A 78 33.92 -9.07 -21.83
C THR A 78 33.92 -8.94 -23.36
N GLN A 79 34.33 -9.99 -24.05
CA GLN A 79 34.36 -10.09 -25.51
C GLN A 79 33.32 -11.12 -25.96
N ASN A 80 32.73 -10.91 -27.13
CA ASN A 80 31.81 -11.88 -27.72
C ASN A 80 32.58 -13.03 -28.39
N ASN A 81 33.21 -13.88 -27.58
CA ASN A 81 34.14 -14.93 -28.04
C ASN A 81 33.80 -16.30 -27.44
N MET A 82 32.53 -16.62 -27.21
CA MET A 82 32.11 -17.88 -26.55
C MET A 82 31.11 -18.69 -27.39
N GLN A 83 31.31 -18.71 -28.70
CA GLN A 83 30.46 -19.41 -29.67
C GLN A 83 30.94 -20.83 -29.99
N VAL A 84 32.20 -21.17 -29.72
CA VAL A 84 32.77 -22.52 -29.88
C VAL A 84 33.52 -22.95 -28.63
N ALA A 85 33.49 -24.26 -28.30
CA ALA A 85 33.93 -24.78 -27.00
C ALA A 85 35.39 -24.47 -26.66
N ASN A 86 36.27 -24.44 -27.66
CA ASN A 86 37.67 -24.09 -27.47
C ASN A 86 37.87 -22.61 -27.08
N ASP A 87 37.03 -21.70 -27.59
CA ASP A 87 37.11 -20.28 -27.25
C ASP A 87 36.56 -20.02 -25.83
N VAL A 88 35.53 -20.79 -25.43
CA VAL A 88 34.99 -20.75 -24.07
C VAL A 88 36.04 -21.15 -23.04
N LYS A 89 36.81 -22.22 -23.30
CA LYS A 89 37.90 -22.68 -22.43
C LYS A 89 39.05 -21.67 -22.28
N ALA A 90 39.18 -20.72 -23.21
CA ALA A 90 40.17 -19.63 -23.15
C ALA A 90 39.69 -18.36 -22.41
N SER A 91 38.46 -18.38 -21.87
CA SER A 91 37.86 -17.25 -21.17
C SER A 91 38.45 -16.99 -19.78
N ARG A 92 38.25 -15.76 -19.24
CA ARG A 92 39.10 -15.22 -18.16
C ARG A 92 38.76 -15.69 -16.74
N LEU A 93 37.53 -16.16 -16.48
CA LEU A 93 37.11 -16.65 -15.17
C LEU A 93 36.10 -17.80 -15.33
N VAL A 94 36.38 -18.91 -14.63
CA VAL A 94 35.69 -20.20 -14.78
C VAL A 94 35.28 -20.71 -13.40
N GLN A 95 34.04 -21.15 -13.26
CA GLN A 95 33.60 -22.00 -12.15
C GLN A 95 33.26 -23.38 -12.70
N LYS A 96 33.86 -24.44 -12.14
CA LYS A 96 33.69 -25.82 -12.58
C LYS A 96 33.22 -26.68 -11.41
N GLY A 97 32.22 -27.51 -11.63
CA GLY A 97 31.65 -28.40 -10.62
C GLY A 97 30.84 -29.52 -11.24
N ASN A 98 30.63 -30.60 -10.48
CA ASN A 98 29.73 -31.69 -10.83
C ASN A 98 28.27 -31.24 -10.66
N TYR A 99 27.32 -32.07 -11.11
CA TYR A 99 25.87 -31.83 -11.00
C TYR A 99 25.40 -31.35 -9.60
N GLY A 100 26.01 -31.83 -8.52
CA GLY A 100 25.66 -31.43 -7.14
C GLY A 100 26.40 -30.22 -6.56
N ASP A 101 27.41 -29.69 -7.27
CA ASP A 101 28.23 -28.57 -6.79
C ASP A 101 27.57 -27.21 -7.06
N PHE A 102 26.59 -27.18 -7.96
CA PHE A 102 25.73 -26.03 -8.24
C PHE A 102 24.44 -26.13 -7.44
N THR A 103 23.74 -25.00 -7.26
CA THR A 103 22.43 -25.03 -6.60
C THR A 103 21.42 -25.70 -7.53
N ALA A 104 20.99 -26.91 -7.17
CA ALA A 104 20.03 -27.70 -7.93
C ALA A 104 18.58 -27.49 -7.42
N GLY A 105 17.67 -27.17 -8.33
CA GLY A 105 16.23 -27.13 -8.12
C GLY A 105 15.58 -28.51 -8.23
N THR A 106 14.32 -28.61 -7.81
CA THR A 106 13.55 -29.88 -7.81
C THR A 106 13.21 -30.40 -9.20
N ASP A 107 13.44 -29.61 -10.25
CA ASP A 107 13.05 -29.88 -11.64
C ASP A 107 14.27 -30.02 -12.58
N GLY A 108 15.47 -30.27 -12.04
CA GLY A 108 16.72 -30.36 -12.80
C GLY A 108 17.24 -29.01 -13.31
N GLU A 109 16.74 -27.88 -12.80
CA GLU A 109 17.37 -26.57 -12.99
C GLU A 109 18.63 -26.46 -12.11
N MET A 110 19.74 -26.00 -12.69
CA MET A 110 20.97 -25.69 -11.98
C MET A 110 21.25 -24.20 -12.04
N ALA A 111 21.88 -23.64 -11.00
CA ALA A 111 22.27 -22.24 -10.97
C ALA A 111 23.71 -22.03 -10.49
N GLY A 112 24.38 -21.05 -11.10
CA GLY A 112 25.73 -20.62 -10.75
C GLY A 112 25.85 -19.09 -10.64
N THR A 113 26.73 -18.62 -9.78
CA THR A 113 26.92 -17.19 -9.48
C THR A 113 28.30 -16.72 -9.89
N ILE A 114 28.36 -15.71 -10.76
CA ILE A 114 29.57 -15.03 -11.18
C ILE A 114 29.76 -13.79 -10.30
N SER A 115 30.93 -13.64 -9.68
CA SER A 115 31.29 -12.45 -8.89
C SER A 115 32.46 -11.68 -9.51
N GLY A 116 32.66 -10.43 -9.09
CA GLY A 116 33.76 -9.58 -9.56
C GLY A 116 33.48 -8.87 -10.89
N LEU A 117 32.21 -8.76 -11.28
CA LEU A 117 31.80 -8.00 -12.46
C LEU A 117 32.09 -6.52 -12.25
N LEU A 118 32.73 -5.89 -13.22
CA LEU A 118 32.99 -4.46 -13.22
C LEU A 118 31.77 -3.71 -13.76
N PRO A 119 31.38 -2.59 -13.15
CA PRO A 119 30.41 -1.68 -13.74
C PRO A 119 30.83 -1.25 -15.13
N ASP A 120 29.85 -0.83 -15.94
CA ASP A 120 30.12 -0.27 -17.27
C ASP A 120 30.62 -1.31 -18.31
N LYS A 121 30.45 -2.61 -18.07
CA LYS A 121 30.86 -3.68 -18.99
C LYS A 121 29.69 -4.55 -19.44
N ILE A 122 29.81 -5.09 -20.66
CA ILE A 122 28.98 -6.19 -21.14
C ILE A 122 29.74 -7.47 -20.86
N TYR A 123 29.07 -8.45 -20.26
CA TYR A 123 29.60 -9.77 -20.03
C TYR A 123 28.80 -10.78 -20.83
N TYR A 124 29.50 -11.55 -21.65
CA TYR A 124 28.96 -12.73 -22.30
C TYR A 124 29.15 -13.91 -21.36
N ILE A 125 28.16 -14.79 -21.25
CA ILE A 125 28.13 -15.95 -20.36
C ILE A 125 27.81 -17.20 -21.19
N ASN A 126 28.53 -18.29 -20.93
CA ASN A 126 28.20 -19.59 -21.49
C ASN A 126 28.49 -20.72 -20.48
N VAL A 127 27.81 -21.85 -20.66
CA VAL A 127 27.97 -23.08 -19.88
C VAL A 127 28.42 -24.19 -20.83
N ILE A 128 29.40 -24.98 -20.39
CA ILE A 128 29.75 -26.26 -21.03
C ILE A 128 29.30 -27.40 -20.12
N ALA A 129 28.57 -28.36 -20.66
CA ALA A 129 28.36 -29.67 -20.05
C ALA A 129 29.37 -30.66 -20.66
N GLU A 130 30.22 -31.28 -19.84
CA GLU A 130 31.22 -32.27 -20.24
C GLU A 130 30.88 -33.64 -19.62
N ASP A 131 30.95 -34.70 -20.43
CA ASP A 131 30.85 -36.08 -19.96
C ASP A 131 32.18 -36.58 -19.36
N LEU A 132 32.20 -37.84 -18.87
CA LEU A 132 33.41 -38.45 -18.30
C LEU A 132 34.48 -38.82 -19.35
N SER A 133 34.11 -38.90 -20.62
CA SER A 133 34.99 -39.16 -21.76
C SER A 133 35.61 -37.87 -22.32
N GLY A 134 35.17 -36.71 -21.83
CA GLY A 134 35.63 -35.38 -22.20
C GLY A 134 34.91 -34.75 -23.40
N ASN A 135 33.82 -35.34 -23.90
CA ASN A 135 33.03 -34.67 -24.94
C ASN A 135 32.15 -33.59 -24.28
N GLY A 136 32.05 -32.43 -24.94
CA GLY A 136 31.48 -31.24 -24.35
C GLY A 136 30.47 -30.55 -25.26
N ALA A 137 29.33 -30.16 -24.70
CA ALA A 137 28.30 -29.40 -25.40
C ALA A 137 28.11 -28.01 -24.80
N LEU A 138 27.89 -27.03 -25.67
CA LEU A 138 27.61 -25.65 -25.30
C LEU A 138 26.11 -25.41 -25.12
N TYR A 139 25.81 -24.59 -24.12
CA TYR A 139 24.52 -23.91 -24.03
C TYR A 139 24.52 -22.68 -24.96
N SER A 140 23.34 -22.09 -25.13
CA SER A 140 23.17 -20.84 -25.86
C SER A 140 23.70 -19.69 -25.00
N GLN A 141 24.71 -19.01 -25.53
CA GLN A 141 25.33 -17.87 -24.87
C GLN A 141 24.29 -16.78 -24.55
N VAL A 142 24.39 -16.19 -23.37
CA VAL A 142 23.62 -15.00 -22.97
C VAL A 142 24.58 -13.85 -22.69
N ASN A 143 24.11 -12.61 -22.78
CA ASN A 143 24.89 -11.46 -22.32
C ASN A 143 24.14 -10.71 -21.21
N ILE A 144 24.90 -10.11 -20.32
CA ILE A 144 24.43 -9.27 -19.22
C ILE A 144 25.18 -7.95 -19.24
N SER A 145 24.47 -6.88 -18.89
CA SER A 145 25.08 -5.57 -18.67
C SER A 145 24.21 -4.76 -17.72
N SER A 146 24.81 -3.85 -16.96
CA SER A 146 24.05 -2.93 -16.12
C SER A 146 23.19 -2.01 -16.98
N THR A 147 21.94 -1.80 -16.57
CA THR A 147 21.12 -0.70 -17.08
C THR A 147 21.83 0.63 -16.83
N ARG A 148 21.67 1.60 -17.73
CA ARG A 148 22.35 2.90 -17.62
C ARG A 148 21.35 4.04 -17.72
N TYR A 149 21.41 4.95 -16.76
CA TYR A 149 20.69 6.22 -16.81
C TYR A 149 21.66 7.37 -16.57
N SER A 150 21.43 8.48 -17.26
CA SER A 150 22.23 9.68 -17.13
C SER A 150 21.34 10.91 -17.21
N ASP A 151 21.23 11.64 -16.11
CA ASP A 151 20.49 12.89 -16.05
C ASP A 151 21.44 14.09 -15.94
N SER A 152 20.96 15.23 -16.40
CA SER A 152 21.63 16.51 -16.21
C SER A 152 20.68 17.48 -15.54
N PHE A 153 21.08 17.98 -14.38
CA PHE A 153 20.33 19.00 -13.66
C PHE A 153 20.54 20.36 -14.33
N SER A 154 19.46 20.92 -14.85
CA SER A 154 19.45 22.18 -15.61
C SER A 154 19.66 23.44 -14.75
N GLY A 155 19.76 23.28 -13.42
CA GLY A 155 19.80 24.39 -12.47
C GLY A 155 18.43 24.64 -11.83
N GLY A 156 18.38 25.54 -10.84
CA GLY A 156 17.17 25.87 -10.10
C GLY A 156 17.13 25.29 -8.68
N THR A 157 15.95 25.30 -8.08
CA THR A 157 15.77 24.97 -6.67
C THR A 157 15.75 23.46 -6.42
N TYR A 158 15.14 22.68 -7.30
CA TYR A 158 15.05 21.23 -7.21
C TYR A 158 14.97 20.59 -8.60
N GLY A 159 15.21 19.27 -8.69
CA GLY A 159 15.02 18.46 -9.88
C GLY A 159 14.43 17.09 -9.54
N ILE A 160 13.61 16.54 -10.44
CA ILE A 160 12.97 15.22 -10.32
C ILE A 160 13.28 14.43 -11.59
N PHE A 161 13.85 13.24 -11.45
CA PHE A 161 14.13 12.33 -12.57
C PHE A 161 13.48 10.98 -12.29
N LYS A 162 12.45 10.64 -13.08
CA LYS A 162 11.68 9.41 -12.94
C LYS A 162 12.23 8.35 -13.90
N HIS A 163 12.61 7.19 -13.36
CA HIS A 163 13.05 6.04 -14.17
C HIS A 163 12.05 4.88 -14.13
N GLY A 164 11.03 4.95 -13.28
CA GLY A 164 10.04 3.89 -13.11
C GLY A 164 10.66 2.58 -12.63
N THR A 165 9.94 1.48 -12.84
CA THR A 165 10.40 0.12 -12.51
C THR A 165 11.61 -0.25 -13.35
N ILE A 166 12.74 -0.53 -12.70
CA ILE A 166 14.01 -0.83 -13.40
C ILE A 166 13.94 -2.19 -14.11
N ASN A 167 13.41 -3.20 -13.43
CA ASN A 167 13.16 -4.54 -13.97
C ASN A 167 12.05 -5.21 -13.15
N ALA A 168 11.05 -5.78 -13.82
CA ALA A 168 9.91 -6.42 -13.16
C ALA A 168 10.17 -7.89 -12.77
N SER A 169 11.17 -8.55 -13.37
CA SER A 169 11.34 -10.00 -13.31
C SER A 169 12.55 -10.44 -12.50
N VAL A 170 13.63 -9.66 -12.52
CA VAL A 170 14.89 -10.04 -11.86
C VAL A 170 15.60 -8.84 -11.24
N ASP A 171 16.31 -9.10 -10.16
CA ASP A 171 17.16 -8.10 -9.52
C ASP A 171 18.23 -7.64 -10.51
N SER A 172 18.44 -6.34 -10.58
CA SER A 172 19.20 -5.67 -11.65
C SER A 172 20.23 -4.69 -11.10
N SER A 173 21.27 -4.43 -11.89
CA SER A 173 22.33 -3.48 -11.56
C SER A 173 22.19 -2.27 -12.46
N LEU A 174 22.07 -1.09 -11.85
CA LEU A 174 21.91 0.20 -12.52
C LEU A 174 23.17 1.03 -12.32
N LEU A 175 23.76 1.49 -13.41
CA LEU A 175 24.76 2.55 -13.40
C LEU A 175 24.05 3.89 -13.62
N TYR A 176 23.88 4.64 -12.53
CA TYR A 176 23.25 5.96 -12.54
C TYR A 176 24.30 7.07 -12.58
N THR A 177 24.08 8.07 -13.42
CA THR A 177 24.90 9.27 -13.50
C THR A 177 24.03 10.50 -13.39
N VAL A 178 24.37 11.43 -12.49
CA VAL A 178 23.75 12.76 -12.44
C VAL A 178 24.83 13.82 -12.60
N ASN A 179 24.64 14.70 -13.58
CA ASN A 179 25.47 15.88 -13.76
C ASN A 179 24.78 17.10 -13.16
N LEU A 180 25.31 17.60 -12.04
CA LEU A 180 24.82 18.78 -11.34
C LEU A 180 25.38 20.10 -11.92
N ASN A 181 26.22 20.02 -12.96
CA ASN A 181 26.92 21.15 -13.54
C ASN A 181 27.67 21.94 -12.44
N SER A 182 27.46 23.25 -12.36
CA SER A 182 28.01 24.10 -11.29
C SER A 182 27.13 24.16 -10.03
N SER A 183 25.94 23.54 -10.03
CA SER A 183 25.05 23.57 -8.87
C SER A 183 25.62 22.73 -7.73
N VAL A 184 25.41 23.19 -6.49
CA VAL A 184 25.71 22.43 -5.26
C VAL A 184 24.39 21.94 -4.68
N LYS A 185 24.19 20.61 -4.67
CA LYS A 185 22.90 20.00 -4.33
C LYS A 185 23.06 18.70 -3.57
N ASP A 186 22.05 18.36 -2.77
CA ASP A 186 21.89 17.02 -2.22
C ASP A 186 21.17 16.14 -3.26
N VAL A 187 21.57 14.87 -3.33
CA VAL A 187 20.98 13.87 -4.25
C VAL A 187 20.33 12.76 -3.42
N TYR A 188 19.08 12.47 -3.73
CA TYR A 188 18.27 11.46 -3.06
C TYR A 188 17.74 10.45 -4.07
N PHE A 189 17.75 9.19 -3.69
CA PHE A 189 17.11 8.10 -4.40
C PHE A 189 15.87 7.67 -3.63
N ILE A 190 14.74 7.65 -4.32
CA ILE A 190 13.49 7.12 -3.83
C ILE A 190 13.32 5.76 -4.48
N PHE A 191 13.40 4.71 -3.66
CA PHE A 191 13.14 3.35 -4.08
C PHE A 191 11.69 3.00 -3.76
N SER A 192 10.89 2.72 -4.78
CA SER A 192 9.47 2.40 -4.61
C SER A 192 9.26 0.91 -4.86
N ASN A 193 8.84 0.15 -3.86
CA ASN A 193 8.43 -1.23 -4.10
C ASN A 193 7.05 -1.21 -4.75
N VAL A 194 6.99 -1.56 -6.03
CA VAL A 194 5.73 -1.57 -6.79
C VAL A 194 5.00 -2.92 -6.69
N ASP A 195 5.59 -3.90 -6.01
CA ASP A 195 4.89 -5.13 -5.67
C ASP A 195 3.90 -4.87 -4.53
N ARG A 196 2.67 -5.36 -4.71
CA ARG A 196 1.59 -5.17 -3.75
C ARG A 196 1.67 -6.06 -2.52
N TYR A 197 2.27 -7.24 -2.64
CA TYR A 197 2.18 -8.29 -1.63
C TYR A 197 3.52 -8.68 -1.04
N ASN A 198 4.60 -8.46 -1.77
CA ASN A 198 5.91 -8.97 -1.43
C ASN A 198 6.88 -7.85 -1.11
N ASP A 199 7.44 -7.90 0.10
CA ASP A 199 8.62 -7.13 0.44
C ASP A 199 9.78 -7.46 -0.51
N ARG A 200 10.64 -6.49 -0.75
CA ARG A 200 11.84 -6.66 -1.58
C ARG A 200 13.09 -6.47 -0.75
N ALA A 201 14.17 -7.12 -1.19
CA ALA A 201 15.48 -6.91 -0.57
C ALA A 201 15.84 -5.41 -0.58
N LYS A 202 16.58 -4.94 0.43
CA LYS A 202 17.05 -3.55 0.43
C LYS A 202 17.92 -3.27 -0.82
N PRO A 203 17.67 -2.19 -1.58
CA PRO A 203 18.59 -1.73 -2.62
C PRO A 203 19.98 -1.43 -2.06
N SER A 204 21.04 -1.56 -2.86
CA SER A 204 22.38 -1.13 -2.46
C SER A 204 22.87 0.00 -3.34
N VAL A 205 23.60 0.95 -2.75
CA VAL A 205 24.15 2.11 -3.45
C VAL A 205 25.64 2.19 -3.19
N GLN A 206 26.42 2.15 -4.27
CA GLN A 206 27.86 2.35 -4.25
C GLN A 206 28.21 3.61 -5.03
N VAL A 207 28.91 4.55 -4.39
CA VAL A 207 29.43 5.75 -5.05
C VAL A 207 30.69 5.37 -5.84
N LEU A 208 30.65 5.53 -7.17
CA LEU A 208 31.80 5.25 -8.04
C LEU A 208 32.69 6.49 -8.23
N SER A 209 32.10 7.67 -8.32
CA SER A 209 32.83 8.94 -8.41
C SER A 209 31.94 10.11 -8.00
N SER A 210 32.47 11.06 -7.23
CA SER A 210 31.79 12.31 -6.87
C SER A 210 32.75 13.49 -6.82
N THR A 211 32.29 14.70 -7.15
CA THR A 211 33.19 15.83 -7.44
C THR A 211 33.51 16.72 -6.22
N LYS A 212 32.87 16.53 -5.06
CA LYS A 212 33.26 17.13 -3.75
C LYS A 212 32.47 16.50 -2.58
N GLY A 213 33.16 16.20 -1.48
CA GLY A 213 32.54 16.12 -0.15
C GLY A 213 31.95 14.79 0.34
N VAL A 214 32.50 13.62 0.01
CA VAL A 214 32.27 12.45 0.89
C VAL A 214 33.14 12.63 2.13
N ARG A 215 32.67 13.42 3.10
CA ARG A 215 33.03 13.07 4.47
C ARG A 215 32.11 11.90 4.80
N SER A 216 32.69 10.70 4.96
CA SER A 216 32.09 9.70 5.82
C SER A 216 31.86 10.40 7.16
N LEU A 217 30.61 10.75 7.46
CA LEU A 217 30.26 11.42 8.71
C LEU A 217 29.41 10.46 9.51
N SER A 218 30.10 9.83 10.46
CA SER A 218 29.63 9.56 11.82
C SER A 218 29.21 10.85 12.55
N GLY A 219 28.41 11.70 11.89
CA GLY A 219 27.89 12.93 12.44
C GLY A 219 26.59 12.61 13.15
N ALA A 220 26.69 12.17 14.41
CA ALA A 220 25.62 12.00 15.39
C ALA A 220 24.18 12.04 14.82
N ALA A 221 23.80 11.04 14.03
CA ALA A 221 22.46 10.52 14.17
C ALA A 221 22.43 9.97 15.61
N LYS A 222 21.54 10.49 16.45
CA LYS A 222 21.16 9.75 17.66
C LYS A 222 20.76 8.37 17.16
N GLY A 223 21.64 7.38 17.38
CA GLY A 223 21.26 6.00 17.19
C GLY A 223 19.97 5.77 17.97
N LEU A 224 19.15 4.83 17.51
CA LEU A 224 18.20 4.17 18.40
C LEU A 224 19.02 3.42 19.49
N THR A 225 19.66 4.13 20.40
CA THR A 225 19.62 3.69 21.78
C THR A 225 18.18 3.91 22.22
N ALA A 226 17.61 2.93 22.90
CA ALA A 226 16.34 3.03 23.60
C ALA A 226 16.39 4.27 24.53
N LEU A 227 16.05 5.43 23.97
CA LEU A 227 15.85 6.64 24.73
C LEU A 227 14.47 6.47 25.32
N GLY A 228 14.46 5.96 26.55
CA GLY A 228 13.45 6.33 27.54
C GLY A 228 13.47 7.85 27.68
N LEU A 229 12.80 8.52 26.74
CA LEU A 229 12.41 9.90 26.83
C LEU A 229 10.90 9.83 26.98
N SER A 230 10.46 10.24 28.16
CA SER A 230 9.05 10.46 28.50
C SER A 230 8.34 11.07 27.30
N ALA A 231 7.29 10.38 26.85
CA ALA A 231 6.31 10.92 25.93
C ALA A 231 5.98 12.35 26.39
N GLY A 232 6.45 13.35 25.64
CA GLY A 232 5.90 14.69 25.78
C GLY A 232 4.43 14.54 25.43
N SER A 233 3.57 14.74 26.43
CA SER A 233 2.11 14.59 26.42
C SER A 233 1.58 13.78 25.23
N GLU A 234 1.37 12.47 25.43
CA GLU A 234 0.65 11.67 24.44
C GLU A 234 -0.60 12.45 24.00
N GLN A 235 -0.62 12.75 22.69
CA GLN A 235 -1.65 13.53 22.05
C GLN A 235 -3.00 12.82 22.26
N LEU A 236 -4.03 13.56 22.70
CA LEU A 236 -5.41 13.09 22.74
C LEU A 236 -5.74 12.47 21.37
N SER A 237 -5.94 11.16 21.31
CA SER A 237 -6.11 10.45 20.04
C SER A 237 -7.47 9.78 19.98
N GLY A 238 -8.38 10.36 19.20
CA GLY A 238 -9.61 9.72 18.80
C GLY A 238 -9.36 8.70 17.67
N TYR A 239 -9.76 7.45 17.88
CA TYR A 239 -9.86 6.42 16.86
C TYR A 239 -11.16 6.61 16.06
N ARG A 240 -11.13 6.24 14.77
CA ARG A 240 -12.31 6.10 13.93
C ARG A 240 -12.58 4.60 13.80
N GLY A 241 -13.83 4.16 13.97
CA GLY A 241 -14.19 2.75 13.82
C GLY A 241 -13.65 1.80 14.90
N ARG A 242 -14.06 0.54 14.79
CA ARG A 242 -13.49 -0.62 15.49
C ARG A 242 -13.03 -1.68 14.48
N PRO A 243 -11.99 -2.49 14.76
CA PRO A 243 -11.50 -3.49 13.81
C PRO A 243 -12.56 -4.49 13.32
N ASN A 244 -13.42 -4.98 14.21
CA ASN A 244 -14.51 -5.92 13.87
C ASN A 244 -15.57 -5.27 12.96
N VAL A 245 -15.87 -3.99 13.18
CA VAL A 245 -16.78 -3.21 12.34
C VAL A 245 -16.20 -3.05 10.94
N THR A 246 -14.94 -2.64 10.84
CA THR A 246 -14.21 -2.48 9.57
C THR A 246 -14.15 -3.79 8.78
N GLU A 247 -13.86 -4.91 9.45
CA GLU A 247 -13.83 -6.24 8.83
C GLU A 247 -15.18 -6.60 8.21
N PHE A 248 -16.28 -6.42 8.96
CA PHE A 248 -17.63 -6.67 8.47
C PHE A 248 -17.98 -5.79 7.26
N ASN A 249 -17.71 -4.48 7.34
CA ASN A 249 -18.06 -3.52 6.30
C ASN A 249 -17.31 -3.79 4.97
N ASN A 250 -16.07 -4.27 5.05
CA ASN A 250 -15.22 -4.51 3.90
C ASN A 250 -15.55 -5.81 3.15
N SER A 251 -16.08 -6.81 3.86
CA SER A 251 -16.49 -8.11 3.32
C SER A 251 -17.90 -8.50 3.76
N PRO A 252 -18.92 -7.72 3.36
CA PRO A 252 -20.27 -7.90 3.87
C PRO A 252 -20.92 -9.17 3.33
N VAL A 253 -21.83 -9.76 4.09
CA VAL A 253 -22.54 -10.97 3.67
C VAL A 253 -23.40 -10.66 2.43
N LYS A 254 -23.05 -11.28 1.29
CA LYS A 254 -23.76 -11.14 0.02
C LYS A 254 -24.62 -12.36 -0.24
N ARG A 255 -25.96 -12.21 -0.25
CA ARG A 255 -26.86 -13.24 -0.78
C ARG A 255 -27.76 -12.64 -1.87
N PRO A 256 -27.47 -12.87 -3.16
CA PRO A 256 -28.44 -12.58 -4.21
C PRO A 256 -29.65 -13.52 -4.07
N PRO A 257 -30.84 -13.14 -4.59
CA PRO A 257 -32.04 -13.98 -4.50
C PRO A 257 -31.80 -15.39 -5.03
N ALA A 258 -32.39 -16.40 -4.38
CA ALA A 258 -32.39 -17.76 -4.88
C ALA A 258 -33.07 -17.80 -6.27
N GLY A 259 -32.27 -17.97 -7.33
CA GLY A 259 -32.77 -18.13 -8.71
C GLY A 259 -32.56 -16.96 -9.68
N ALA A 260 -31.75 -15.96 -9.36
CA ALA A 260 -31.52 -14.82 -10.25
C ALA A 260 -30.71 -15.20 -11.52
N LYS A 261 -31.42 -15.55 -12.59
CA LYS A 261 -30.96 -15.37 -13.97
C LYS A 261 -31.38 -13.98 -14.45
N SER A 262 -30.38 -13.17 -14.83
CA SER A 262 -30.48 -11.81 -15.39
C SER A 262 -31.01 -10.71 -14.45
N LEU A 263 -30.35 -9.55 -14.54
CA LEU A 263 -30.77 -8.25 -13.98
C LEU A 263 -32.16 -7.87 -14.50
N GLY A 264 -33.19 -8.35 -13.83
CA GLY A 264 -34.59 -8.02 -14.07
C GLY A 264 -35.28 -7.71 -12.74
N SER A 265 -35.25 -6.43 -12.37
CA SER A 265 -36.26 -5.74 -11.55
C SER A 265 -37.06 -6.60 -10.56
N TYR A 266 -36.41 -7.05 -9.49
CA TYR A 266 -37.10 -7.38 -8.24
C TYR A 266 -37.05 -6.12 -7.37
N TYR A 267 -38.13 -5.35 -7.39
CA TYR A 267 -38.30 -4.19 -6.52
C TYR A 267 -39.03 -4.67 -5.26
N GLU A 268 -38.35 -4.71 -4.11
CA GLU A 268 -39.07 -4.71 -2.84
C GLU A 268 -39.73 -3.32 -2.71
N SER A 269 -41.05 -3.28 -2.54
CA SER A 269 -41.77 -2.05 -2.22
C SER A 269 -41.24 -1.46 -0.91
N PRO A 270 -41.23 -0.13 -0.73
CA PRO A 270 -40.88 0.48 0.54
C PRO A 270 -41.66 -0.18 1.68
N SER A 271 -40.99 -0.62 2.75
CA SER A 271 -41.71 -0.97 3.98
C SER A 271 -42.32 0.30 4.58
N MET A 272 -43.21 0.15 5.56
CA MET A 272 -43.53 1.30 6.42
C MET A 272 -42.22 1.83 6.99
N ALA A 273 -41.94 3.11 6.74
CA ALA A 273 -40.80 3.80 7.31
C ALA A 273 -40.83 3.68 8.83
N VAL A 274 -39.66 3.55 9.45
CA VAL A 274 -39.57 3.60 10.91
C VAL A 274 -39.99 5.01 11.35
N SER A 275 -41.21 5.13 11.89
CA SER A 275 -41.77 6.41 12.33
C SER A 275 -41.22 6.74 13.73
N ASP A 276 -40.07 7.42 13.75
CA ASP A 276 -39.50 7.96 14.98
C ASP A 276 -40.18 9.28 15.35
N THR A 277 -40.31 9.53 16.66
CA THR A 277 -40.89 10.75 17.22
C THR A 277 -40.11 11.15 18.46
N VAL A 278 -39.96 12.45 18.69
CA VAL A 278 -39.29 12.96 19.89
C VAL A 278 -39.95 12.41 21.14
N GLY A 279 -39.14 11.88 22.06
CA GLY A 279 -39.59 11.22 23.29
C GLY A 279 -39.90 9.72 23.16
N LYS A 280 -39.89 9.16 21.95
CA LYS A 280 -39.95 7.70 21.75
C LYS A 280 -38.74 7.05 22.43
N THR A 281 -38.95 5.93 23.10
CA THR A 281 -37.90 5.12 23.73
C THR A 281 -37.71 3.82 22.97
N GLU A 282 -36.47 3.38 22.81
CA GLU A 282 -36.13 2.15 22.08
C GLU A 282 -34.83 1.54 22.64
N THR A 283 -34.62 0.24 22.43
CA THR A 283 -33.36 -0.44 22.75
C THR A 283 -32.59 -0.65 21.46
N PHE A 284 -31.38 -0.07 21.41
CA PHE A 284 -30.41 -0.30 20.35
C PHE A 284 -29.43 -1.39 20.76
N TYR A 285 -28.80 -2.00 19.76
CA TYR A 285 -27.88 -3.11 19.93
C TYR A 285 -26.51 -2.79 19.29
N ASP A 286 -25.46 -2.93 20.08
CA ASP A 286 -24.06 -2.90 19.65
C ASP A 286 -23.39 -4.22 20.07
N LEU A 287 -22.19 -4.49 19.57
CA LEU A 287 -21.30 -5.51 20.10
C LEU A 287 -20.00 -4.85 20.56
N ASP A 288 -19.55 -5.18 21.77
CA ASP A 288 -18.27 -4.69 22.29
C ASP A 288 -17.07 -5.20 21.46
N SER A 289 -15.85 -4.77 21.80
CA SER A 289 -14.63 -5.20 21.11
C SER A 289 -14.36 -6.71 21.18
N SER A 290 -15.05 -7.44 22.05
CA SER A 290 -15.01 -8.90 22.20
C SER A 290 -16.21 -9.60 21.53
N ASN A 291 -17.00 -8.87 20.75
CA ASN A 291 -18.25 -9.29 20.12
C ASN A 291 -19.35 -9.72 21.11
N ASN A 292 -19.33 -9.22 22.36
CA ASN A 292 -20.44 -9.44 23.28
C ASN A 292 -21.57 -8.43 23.04
N PRO A 293 -22.84 -8.85 23.11
CA PRO A 293 -23.97 -7.95 22.96
C PRO A 293 -24.02 -6.85 24.02
N VAL A 294 -24.27 -5.62 23.56
CA VAL A 294 -24.51 -4.44 24.39
C VAL A 294 -25.91 -3.90 24.06
N GLU A 295 -26.78 -3.84 25.07
CA GLU A 295 -28.09 -3.21 24.97
C GLU A 295 -27.99 -1.74 25.40
N ILE A 296 -28.49 -0.85 24.55
CA ILE A 296 -28.43 0.61 24.75
C ILE A 296 -29.86 1.13 24.81
N TYR A 297 -30.34 1.43 26.01
CA TYR A 297 -31.66 2.04 26.20
C TYR A 297 -31.58 3.53 25.88
N ALA A 298 -32.27 3.97 24.84
CA ALA A 298 -32.18 5.33 24.32
C ALA A 298 -33.54 6.00 24.16
N THR A 299 -33.52 7.33 24.12
CA THR A 299 -34.69 8.17 23.82
C THR A 299 -34.38 9.06 22.61
N CYS A 300 -35.33 9.16 21.68
CA CYS A 300 -35.24 10.06 20.54
C CYS A 300 -35.34 11.51 21.01
N ARG A 301 -34.32 12.32 20.73
CA ARG A 301 -34.21 13.71 21.17
C ARG A 301 -34.50 14.71 20.06
N ALA A 302 -34.26 14.34 18.81
CA ALA A 302 -34.60 15.17 17.67
C ALA A 302 -35.07 14.32 16.47
N VAL A 303 -36.02 14.85 15.73
CA VAL A 303 -36.47 14.36 14.42
C VAL A 303 -36.55 15.57 13.50
N PHE A 304 -35.79 15.56 12.42
CA PHE A 304 -35.74 16.65 11.44
C PHE A 304 -35.88 16.10 10.03
N ALA A 305 -36.93 16.51 9.32
CA ALA A 305 -37.18 16.12 7.94
C ALA A 305 -36.89 17.29 7.01
N ASP A 306 -35.92 17.12 6.10
CA ASP A 306 -35.63 18.10 5.07
C ASP A 306 -36.61 17.95 3.89
N THR A 307 -37.72 18.68 4.01
CA THR A 307 -38.87 18.62 3.10
C THR A 307 -38.95 19.82 2.16
N ASP A 308 -37.93 20.68 2.16
CA ASP A 308 -37.91 21.88 1.34
C ASP A 308 -37.92 21.53 -0.17
N PRO A 309 -38.52 22.36 -1.03
CA PRO A 309 -38.46 22.15 -2.47
C PRO A 309 -37.01 22.14 -2.99
N GLY A 310 -36.54 20.96 -3.41
CA GLY A 310 -35.15 20.74 -3.82
C GLY A 310 -34.20 20.34 -2.68
N GLY A 311 -34.72 20.16 -1.46
CA GLY A 311 -34.03 19.49 -0.36
C GLY A 311 -33.85 17.99 -0.61
N THR A 312 -33.19 17.35 0.32
CA THR A 312 -32.73 15.96 0.24
C THR A 312 -33.87 14.94 0.32
N GLY A 313 -35.01 15.32 0.91
CA GLY A 313 -36.11 14.41 1.21
C GLY A 313 -35.82 13.46 2.38
N LYS A 314 -34.68 13.64 3.07
CA LYS A 314 -34.23 12.77 4.17
C LYS A 314 -34.78 13.23 5.51
N THR A 315 -34.91 12.27 6.42
CA THR A 315 -35.24 12.51 7.83
C THR A 315 -34.08 12.07 8.71
N LEU A 316 -33.56 12.99 9.52
CA LEU A 316 -32.55 12.72 10.54
C LEU A 316 -33.22 12.48 11.89
N ASN A 317 -32.88 11.37 12.54
CA ASN A 317 -33.31 11.01 13.88
C ASN A 317 -32.10 10.95 14.81
N ILE A 318 -32.08 11.77 15.86
CA ILE A 318 -30.99 11.77 16.85
C ILE A 318 -31.48 11.14 18.14
N TRP A 319 -30.83 10.05 18.54
CA TRP A 319 -31.12 9.27 19.72
C TRP A 319 -29.97 9.42 20.71
N VAL A 320 -30.29 9.53 22.00
CA VAL A 320 -29.29 9.59 23.07
C VAL A 320 -29.59 8.50 24.08
N ALA A 321 -28.57 7.72 24.44
CA ALA A 321 -28.66 6.76 25.52
C ALA A 321 -29.13 7.44 26.81
N ASN A 322 -30.06 6.79 27.51
CA ASN A 322 -30.75 7.40 28.64
C ASN A 322 -29.80 7.75 29.78
N ASP A 323 -28.74 6.98 29.96
CA ASP A 323 -27.70 7.21 30.95
C ASP A 323 -26.73 8.33 30.55
N CYS A 324 -26.68 8.72 29.28
CA CYS A 324 -25.81 9.77 28.75
C CYS A 324 -26.53 11.13 28.58
N TRP A 325 -27.82 11.21 28.92
CA TRP A 325 -28.62 12.44 28.81
C TRP A 325 -28.54 13.33 30.05
N GLU A 326 -28.60 14.65 29.87
CA GLU A 326 -28.63 15.62 30.98
C GLU A 326 -29.73 15.29 32.01
N GLY A 327 -29.37 15.38 33.30
CA GLY A 327 -30.25 15.00 34.41
C GLY A 327 -30.26 13.51 34.75
N SER A 328 -29.54 12.67 34.00
CA SER A 328 -29.25 11.28 34.37
C SER A 328 -28.41 11.22 35.67
N LEU A 329 -28.62 10.17 36.48
CA LEU A 329 -27.83 9.86 37.67
C LEU A 329 -26.79 8.74 37.42
N SER A 330 -26.36 8.59 36.17
CA SER A 330 -25.47 7.51 35.68
C SER A 330 -24.03 7.61 36.15
N GLY A 331 -23.58 8.79 36.58
CA GLY A 331 -22.17 9.04 36.93
C GLY A 331 -21.24 9.17 35.72
N LYS A 332 -21.77 9.37 34.50
CA LYS A 332 -20.96 9.70 33.32
C LYS A 332 -20.22 11.03 33.54
N ALA A 333 -19.01 11.15 32.98
CA ALA A 333 -18.15 12.32 33.14
C ALA A 333 -18.82 13.57 32.56
N ASN A 334 -19.38 13.44 31.35
CA ASN A 334 -20.18 14.46 30.70
C ASN A 334 -21.51 13.89 30.21
N LEU A 335 -22.51 14.75 30.11
CA LEU A 335 -23.85 14.40 29.66
C LEU A 335 -24.24 15.28 28.48
N VAL A 336 -24.92 14.67 27.52
CA VAL A 336 -25.44 15.35 26.34
C VAL A 336 -26.66 16.18 26.70
N THR A 337 -26.67 17.43 26.26
CA THR A 337 -27.76 18.39 26.42
C THR A 337 -28.56 18.55 25.13
N GLN A 338 -29.74 19.18 25.19
CA GLN A 338 -30.50 19.48 23.97
C GLN A 338 -29.74 20.40 23.00
N SER A 339 -29.01 21.39 23.51
CA SER A 339 -28.22 22.31 22.66
C SER A 339 -27.15 21.57 21.84
N MET A 340 -26.54 20.52 22.41
CA MET A 340 -25.58 19.67 21.71
C MET A 340 -26.23 18.82 20.62
N VAL A 341 -27.46 18.32 20.86
CA VAL A 341 -28.26 17.61 19.86
C VAL A 341 -28.63 18.54 18.70
N ASP A 342 -29.10 19.75 19.01
CA ASP A 342 -29.47 20.76 17.99
C ASP A 342 -28.25 21.17 17.15
N ASN A 343 -27.07 21.26 17.77
CA ASN A 343 -25.82 21.53 17.08
C ASN A 343 -25.43 20.39 16.12
N LEU A 344 -25.52 19.13 16.58
CA LEU A 344 -25.21 17.96 15.76
C LEU A 344 -26.14 17.86 14.55
N GLN A 345 -27.44 18.10 14.76
CA GLN A 345 -28.42 18.17 13.68
C GLN A 345 -28.02 19.20 12.63
N ALA A 346 -27.70 20.43 13.07
CA ALA A 346 -27.36 21.54 12.18
C ALA A 346 -26.09 21.29 11.34
N TYR A 347 -25.15 20.48 11.83
CA TYR A 347 -23.98 20.06 11.06
C TYR A 347 -24.29 18.95 10.06
N PHE A 348 -25.16 18.00 10.42
CA PHE A 348 -25.38 16.82 9.59
C PHE A 348 -26.46 17.00 8.53
N LEU A 349 -27.65 17.46 8.90
CA LEU A 349 -28.79 17.64 7.99
C LEU A 349 -29.57 18.91 8.33
N LYS A 350 -29.66 19.81 7.35
CA LYS A 350 -30.35 21.10 7.42
C LYS A 350 -30.99 21.41 6.08
N SER A 351 -32.13 22.08 6.10
CA SER A 351 -32.76 22.51 4.86
C SER A 351 -31.90 23.48 4.06
N GLY A 352 -31.84 23.23 2.75
CA GLY A 352 -31.00 23.94 1.78
C GLY A 352 -30.16 22.96 0.96
N ILE A 353 -29.26 23.50 0.13
CA ILE A 353 -28.33 22.70 -0.68
C ILE A 353 -26.92 23.20 -0.43
N GLY A 354 -25.99 22.26 -0.23
CA GLY A 354 -24.58 22.51 -0.05
C GLY A 354 -24.28 23.21 1.27
N ASN A 355 -25.03 22.95 2.34
CA ASN A 355 -24.87 23.65 3.62
C ASN A 355 -24.58 22.76 4.84
N ASP A 356 -24.54 21.43 4.67
CA ASP A 356 -24.30 20.45 5.72
C ASP A 356 -23.44 19.26 5.26
N VAL A 357 -23.09 18.37 6.19
CA VAL A 357 -22.30 17.15 5.91
C VAL A 357 -23.00 16.28 4.87
N TYR A 358 -24.32 16.10 4.99
CA TYR A 358 -25.07 15.25 4.08
C TYR A 358 -24.88 15.69 2.62
N ASP A 359 -25.12 16.97 2.33
CA ASP A 359 -24.95 17.58 1.02
C ASP A 359 -23.51 17.47 0.53
N TRP A 360 -22.55 17.84 1.37
CA TRP A 360 -21.14 17.92 0.96
C TRP A 360 -20.57 16.56 0.63
N VAL A 361 -20.92 15.51 1.37
CA VAL A 361 -20.36 14.17 1.17
C VAL A 361 -21.12 13.42 0.07
N THR A 362 -22.46 13.51 0.02
CA THR A 362 -23.25 12.86 -1.05
C THR A 362 -22.99 13.47 -2.43
N ALA A 363 -22.67 14.78 -2.50
CA ALA A 363 -22.27 15.43 -3.75
C ALA A 363 -20.96 14.84 -4.32
N ILE A 364 -20.08 14.27 -3.48
CA ILE A 364 -18.90 13.52 -3.89
C ILE A 364 -19.29 12.09 -4.25
N PHE A 365 -19.77 11.34 -3.26
CA PHE A 365 -19.79 9.88 -3.35
C PHE A 365 -21.13 9.29 -3.80
N GLY A 366 -22.19 10.09 -3.89
CA GLY A 366 -23.55 9.62 -4.15
C GLY A 366 -24.35 9.40 -2.88
N GLN A 367 -25.57 8.89 -3.04
CA GLN A 367 -26.50 8.62 -1.93
C GLN A 367 -25.96 7.51 -1.01
N GLU A 368 -26.34 7.59 0.26
CA GLU A 368 -25.98 6.70 1.35
C GLU A 368 -26.76 5.38 1.35
N TRP A 369 -27.99 5.42 0.85
CA TRP A 369 -28.86 4.26 0.75
C TRP A 369 -29.94 4.49 -0.31
N GLY A 370 -30.55 3.40 -0.77
CA GLY A 370 -31.57 3.47 -1.80
C GLY A 370 -31.98 2.08 -2.28
N SER A 371 -32.67 2.02 -3.42
CA SER A 371 -33.14 0.76 -3.99
C SER A 371 -32.01 -0.23 -4.24
N HIS A 372 -32.25 -1.50 -3.94
CA HIS A 372 -31.33 -2.61 -4.19
C HIS A 372 -32.10 -3.93 -4.35
N SER A 373 -31.43 -4.99 -4.84
CA SER A 373 -32.04 -6.30 -5.09
C SER A 373 -31.83 -7.36 -3.99
N TYR A 374 -31.20 -7.01 -2.88
CA TYR A 374 -30.86 -7.94 -1.80
C TYR A 374 -32.01 -8.12 -0.81
N SER A 375 -32.55 -9.33 -0.70
CA SER A 375 -33.69 -9.62 0.19
C SER A 375 -33.33 -9.60 1.68
N ASN A 376 -32.05 -9.75 2.01
CA ASN A 376 -31.52 -9.74 3.36
C ASN A 376 -31.17 -8.34 3.89
N LEU A 377 -31.21 -7.32 3.03
CA LEU A 377 -30.99 -5.92 3.42
C LEU A 377 -32.33 -5.22 3.63
N ILE A 378 -32.34 -4.18 4.48
CA ILE A 378 -33.53 -3.37 4.75
C ILE A 378 -33.91 -2.51 3.53
N PRO A 379 -35.21 -2.34 3.21
CA PRO A 379 -35.62 -1.45 2.14
C PRO A 379 -35.31 0.02 2.48
N PRO A 380 -35.21 0.92 1.48
CA PRO A 380 -35.05 2.34 1.74
C PRO A 380 -36.31 2.94 2.39
N ASP A 381 -36.10 3.81 3.38
CA ASP A 381 -37.16 4.54 4.08
C ASP A 381 -36.83 6.03 4.32
N ASP A 382 -35.74 6.52 3.72
CA ASP A 382 -35.24 7.89 3.80
C ASP A 382 -34.93 8.41 5.21
N ASN A 383 -34.80 7.51 6.20
CA ASN A 383 -34.38 7.84 7.55
C ASN A 383 -32.89 7.58 7.77
N ILE A 384 -32.22 8.50 8.46
CA ILE A 384 -30.83 8.36 8.93
C ILE A 384 -30.85 8.55 10.44
N THR A 385 -30.24 7.62 11.18
CA THR A 385 -30.22 7.61 12.64
C THR A 385 -28.82 7.87 13.18
N ILE A 386 -28.70 8.79 14.14
CA ILE A 386 -27.47 8.99 14.92
C ILE A 386 -27.74 8.56 16.35
N LEU A 387 -26.97 7.61 16.87
CA LEU A 387 -27.04 7.20 18.26
C LEU A 387 -25.82 7.74 19.03
N LEU A 388 -26.08 8.60 20.03
CA LEU A 388 -25.08 9.03 21.00
C LEU A 388 -25.14 8.15 22.24
N TYR A 389 -24.03 7.50 22.58
CA TYR A 389 -23.84 6.71 23.80
C TYR A 389 -22.36 6.67 24.18
N ASP A 390 -22.03 6.22 25.39
CA ASP A 390 -20.65 6.01 25.84
C ASP A 390 -20.09 4.74 25.18
N ILE A 391 -19.29 4.92 24.12
CA ILE A 391 -18.76 3.82 23.32
C ILE A 391 -17.77 3.02 24.17
N ASP A 392 -17.87 1.69 24.12
CA ASP A 392 -17.09 0.77 24.96
C ASP A 392 -17.32 0.94 26.48
N ASN A 393 -18.26 1.81 26.89
CA ASN A 393 -18.55 2.16 28.28
C ASN A 393 -17.27 2.52 29.05
N ASP A 394 -16.39 3.28 28.41
CA ASP A 394 -15.08 3.66 28.96
C ASP A 394 -15.14 4.99 29.74
N ASN A 395 -16.21 5.77 29.54
CA ASN A 395 -16.44 7.08 30.15
C ASN A 395 -15.25 8.04 29.94
N SER A 396 -14.57 7.91 28.80
CA SER A 396 -13.33 8.61 28.50
C SER A 396 -13.57 10.04 28.04
N THR A 397 -12.73 10.95 28.52
CA THR A 397 -12.68 12.36 28.08
C THR A 397 -11.38 12.71 27.34
N THR A 398 -10.51 11.71 27.13
CA THR A 398 -9.14 11.94 26.63
C THR A 398 -8.80 11.19 25.34
N GLY A 399 -9.73 10.37 24.83
CA GLY A 399 -9.57 9.60 23.61
C GLY A 399 -10.26 8.25 23.70
N GLY A 400 -10.38 7.58 22.57
CA GLY A 400 -11.24 6.40 22.42
C GLY A 400 -11.81 6.36 21.00
N VAL A 401 -12.81 5.51 20.77
CA VAL A 401 -13.52 5.47 19.49
C VAL A 401 -14.50 6.65 19.46
N LEU A 402 -14.33 7.61 18.55
CA LEU A 402 -15.23 8.77 18.46
C LEU A 402 -16.57 8.44 17.81
N GLY A 403 -16.59 7.44 16.96
CA GLY A 403 -17.76 7.00 16.24
C GLY A 403 -17.44 5.89 15.25
N PHE A 404 -18.49 5.26 14.75
CA PHE A 404 -18.39 4.23 13.72
C PHE A 404 -19.70 4.08 12.94
N PHE A 405 -19.60 3.76 11.65
CA PHE A 405 -20.69 3.17 10.86
C PHE A 405 -20.56 1.65 10.83
N TRP A 406 -21.64 0.93 11.12
CA TRP A 406 -21.66 -0.53 11.00
C TRP A 406 -22.78 -1.01 10.06
N ALA A 407 -22.37 -1.56 8.91
CA ALA A 407 -23.28 -2.08 7.91
C ALA A 407 -24.19 -3.21 8.41
N LYS A 408 -23.93 -3.83 9.58
CA LYS A 408 -24.81 -4.85 10.18
C LYS A 408 -26.23 -4.32 10.31
N ASP A 409 -26.37 -3.04 10.65
CA ASP A 409 -27.66 -2.43 10.93
C ASP A 409 -28.52 -2.26 9.67
N ASN A 410 -27.90 -2.37 8.49
CA ASN A 410 -28.59 -2.34 7.20
C ASN A 410 -29.16 -3.71 6.79
N TYR A 411 -28.95 -4.76 7.60
CA TYR A 411 -29.46 -6.12 7.37
C TYR A 411 -30.73 -6.37 8.16
N LYS A 412 -31.63 -7.18 7.61
CA LYS A 412 -32.77 -7.71 8.37
C LYS A 412 -32.29 -8.75 9.39
N ARG A 413 -32.75 -8.70 10.64
CA ARG A 413 -32.49 -9.74 11.66
C ARG A 413 -32.98 -11.10 11.22
N THR A 414 -34.10 -11.12 10.51
CA THR A 414 -34.69 -12.36 9.96
C THR A 414 -33.97 -12.86 8.70
N ALA A 415 -32.83 -12.29 8.33
CA ALA A 415 -32.07 -12.75 7.18
C ALA A 415 -31.68 -14.22 7.39
N PRO A 416 -31.87 -15.11 6.38
CA PRO A 416 -31.57 -16.54 6.48
C PRO A 416 -30.05 -16.83 6.38
N VAL A 417 -29.23 -15.96 6.97
CA VAL A 417 -27.77 -16.00 6.97
C VAL A 417 -27.32 -16.49 8.35
N THR A 418 -26.33 -17.39 8.37
CA THR A 418 -25.78 -17.98 9.61
C THR A 418 -24.74 -17.09 10.29
N ASP A 419 -24.92 -15.78 10.29
CA ASP A 419 -24.02 -14.84 10.96
C ASP A 419 -24.68 -14.31 12.24
N PRO A 420 -24.24 -14.74 13.44
CA PRO A 420 -24.82 -14.32 14.71
C PRO A 420 -24.75 -12.80 14.97
N ILE A 421 -23.87 -12.07 14.26
CA ILE A 421 -23.79 -10.61 14.39
C ILE A 421 -25.13 -9.96 13.95
N LEU A 422 -25.82 -10.56 12.98
CA LEU A 422 -27.06 -10.01 12.42
C LEU A 422 -28.27 -10.10 13.36
N ASP A 423 -28.22 -10.96 14.39
CA ASP A 423 -29.24 -11.00 15.44
C ASP A 423 -29.33 -9.66 16.19
N TYR A 424 -28.25 -8.88 16.16
CA TYR A 424 -28.09 -7.57 16.78
C TYR A 424 -28.09 -6.42 15.78
N SER A 425 -28.64 -6.62 14.57
CA SER A 425 -28.93 -5.53 13.64
C SER A 425 -30.00 -4.60 14.21
N ASN A 426 -29.82 -3.28 14.11
CA ASN A 426 -30.86 -2.31 14.44
C ASN A 426 -31.85 -2.06 13.30
N GLU A 427 -31.68 -2.71 12.14
CA GLU A 427 -32.53 -2.57 10.94
C GLU A 427 -32.74 -1.09 10.53
N ARG A 428 -31.67 -0.29 10.59
CA ARG A 428 -31.64 1.16 10.36
C ARG A 428 -30.40 1.57 9.57
N ILE A 429 -30.53 2.64 8.80
CA ILE A 429 -29.37 3.38 8.29
C ILE A 429 -28.86 4.27 9.40
N MET A 430 -27.74 3.89 10.01
CA MET A 430 -27.28 4.56 11.22
C MET A 430 -25.76 4.55 11.41
N PHE A 431 -25.27 5.50 12.20
CA PHE A 431 -23.93 5.47 12.77
C PHE A 431 -23.97 5.89 14.24
N TYR A 432 -22.88 5.55 14.93
CA TYR A 432 -22.70 5.62 16.36
C TYR A 432 -21.70 6.73 16.68
N ILE A 433 -21.95 7.52 17.72
CA ILE A 433 -21.10 8.62 18.16
C ILE A 433 -20.89 8.55 19.66
N ASP A 434 -19.66 8.80 20.09
CA ASP A 434 -19.34 8.84 21.52
C ASP A 434 -19.93 10.07 22.19
N SER A 435 -20.80 9.83 23.16
CA SER A 435 -21.53 10.89 23.87
C SER A 435 -20.67 11.65 24.89
N VAL A 436 -19.71 10.98 25.54
CA VAL A 436 -18.92 11.56 26.63
C VAL A 436 -17.86 12.48 26.06
N MET A 437 -17.18 12.05 25.00
CA MET A 437 -16.22 12.87 24.26
C MET A 437 -16.92 14.01 23.53
N TYR A 438 -18.06 13.77 22.85
CA TYR A 438 -18.79 14.86 22.20
C TYR A 438 -19.25 15.95 23.19
N ALA A 439 -19.59 15.57 24.42
CA ALA A 439 -20.00 16.49 25.48
C ALA A 439 -18.83 17.04 26.32
N GLU A 440 -17.56 16.68 26.03
CA GLU A 440 -16.40 17.17 26.77
C GLU A 440 -16.15 18.65 26.48
N PRO A 441 -16.19 19.53 27.50
CA PRO A 441 -15.79 20.92 27.35
C PRO A 441 -14.26 21.03 27.21
N GLU A 442 -13.76 21.98 26.42
CA GLU A 442 -12.32 22.19 26.36
C GLU A 442 -11.81 22.93 27.59
N SER A 443 -10.78 22.39 28.23
CA SER A 443 -10.02 23.07 29.29
C SER A 443 -8.74 23.69 28.73
N VAL A 444 -8.87 24.56 27.72
CA VAL A 444 -7.71 25.30 27.17
C VAL A 444 -7.58 26.67 27.80
N ASP A 445 -6.46 26.81 28.50
CA ASP A 445 -5.90 27.98 29.15
C ASP A 445 -6.56 28.43 30.47
N SER A 446 -5.71 28.86 31.40
CA SER A 446 -6.02 29.32 32.77
C SER A 446 -7.01 30.50 32.88
N ASP A 447 -7.56 30.96 31.74
CA ASP A 447 -8.44 32.12 31.60
C ASP A 447 -9.81 31.79 30.97
N SER A 448 -10.07 30.54 30.56
CA SER A 448 -11.41 30.09 30.19
C SER A 448 -12.03 29.28 31.34
N ASP A 449 -13.31 29.52 31.63
CA ASP A 449 -14.06 28.66 32.53
C ASP A 449 -14.29 27.33 31.80
N GLY A 450 -13.28 26.44 31.82
CA GLY A 450 -13.24 25.11 31.18
C GLY A 450 -14.26 24.12 31.74
N SER A 451 -15.44 24.61 32.10
CA SER A 451 -16.63 23.91 32.57
C SER A 451 -17.82 24.06 31.60
N ILE A 452 -17.68 24.88 30.53
CA ILE A 452 -18.75 25.17 29.56
C ILE A 452 -18.39 24.61 28.19
N TRP A 453 -19.23 23.71 27.68
CA TRP A 453 -19.11 23.14 26.35
C TRP A 453 -19.34 24.19 25.25
N ASN A 454 -18.52 24.18 24.21
CA ASN A 454 -18.69 24.98 23.00
C ASN A 454 -18.56 24.11 21.74
N PRO A 455 -19.39 24.31 20.70
CA PRO A 455 -19.27 23.56 19.44
C PRO A 455 -17.94 23.75 18.70
N THR A 456 -17.11 24.73 19.07
CA THR A 456 -15.76 24.93 18.53
C THR A 456 -14.65 24.35 19.39
N ASP A 457 -14.99 23.67 20.47
CA ASP A 457 -14.03 22.94 21.30
C ASP A 457 -13.42 21.77 20.53
N TYR A 458 -12.22 21.33 20.94
CA TYR A 458 -11.50 20.23 20.29
C TYR A 458 -12.36 18.98 20.03
N TRP A 459 -13.01 18.43 21.05
CA TRP A 459 -13.76 17.17 20.90
C TRP A 459 -15.03 17.31 20.06
N PRO A 460 -15.87 18.35 20.24
CA PRO A 460 -16.97 18.64 19.32
C PRO A 460 -16.54 18.76 17.85
N LEU A 461 -15.44 19.48 17.57
CA LEU A 461 -14.92 19.60 16.21
C LEU A 461 -14.40 18.27 15.66
N GLU A 462 -13.71 17.47 16.48
CA GLU A 462 -13.26 16.12 16.10
C GLU A 462 -14.44 15.18 15.83
N THR A 463 -15.51 15.26 16.61
CA THR A 463 -16.76 14.50 16.38
C THR A 463 -17.44 14.91 15.08
N VAL A 464 -17.52 16.21 14.78
CA VAL A 464 -18.09 16.70 13.52
C VAL A 464 -17.25 16.26 12.31
N SER A 465 -15.92 16.25 12.43
CA SER A 465 -15.04 15.67 11.42
C SER A 465 -15.28 14.16 11.27
N THR A 466 -15.46 13.46 12.39
CA THR A 466 -15.79 12.02 12.42
C THR A 466 -17.14 11.72 11.77
N LEU A 467 -18.15 12.59 11.90
CA LEU A 467 -19.42 12.41 11.18
C LEU A 467 -19.22 12.30 9.67
N ALA A 468 -18.41 13.19 9.08
CA ALA A 468 -18.12 13.14 7.65
C ALA A 468 -17.32 11.86 7.27
N HIS A 469 -16.44 11.41 8.17
CA HIS A 469 -15.68 10.16 8.04
C HIS A 469 -16.60 8.93 8.01
N GLU A 470 -17.47 8.78 9.01
CA GLU A 470 -18.37 7.62 9.10
C GLU A 470 -19.46 7.63 8.03
N PHE A 471 -19.90 8.82 7.63
CA PHE A 471 -20.85 8.95 6.53
C PHE A 471 -20.22 8.56 5.17
N GLN A 472 -18.91 8.81 4.99
CA GLN A 472 -18.18 8.25 3.85
C GLN A 472 -18.26 6.72 3.85
N HIS A 473 -18.01 6.05 4.98
CA HIS A 473 -18.07 4.59 5.07
C HIS A 473 -19.46 4.04 4.73
N MET A 474 -20.52 4.71 5.21
CA MET A 474 -21.91 4.37 4.87
C MET A 474 -22.16 4.42 3.36
N ILE A 475 -21.79 5.54 2.73
CA ILE A 475 -21.94 5.69 1.27
C ILE A 475 -21.05 4.68 0.54
N HIS A 476 -19.84 4.43 1.03
CA HIS A 476 -18.93 3.42 0.46
C HIS A 476 -19.61 2.05 0.43
N PHE A 477 -20.13 1.60 1.56
CA PHE A 477 -20.83 0.31 1.66
C PHE A 477 -21.97 0.21 0.64
N TYR A 478 -22.83 1.24 0.54
CA TYR A 478 -23.93 1.20 -0.42
C TYR A 478 -23.46 1.27 -1.87
N GLN A 479 -22.61 2.23 -2.22
CA GLN A 479 -22.19 2.48 -3.60
C GLN A 479 -21.30 1.37 -4.14
N HIS A 480 -20.34 0.90 -3.34
CA HIS A 480 -19.34 -0.07 -3.78
C HIS A 480 -19.81 -1.50 -3.55
N SER A 481 -20.28 -1.80 -2.33
CA SER A 481 -20.61 -3.17 -1.94
C SER A 481 -22.01 -3.58 -2.37
N VAL A 482 -23.02 -2.74 -2.14
CA VAL A 482 -24.42 -3.07 -2.45
C VAL A 482 -24.72 -2.86 -3.94
N LEU A 483 -24.50 -1.67 -4.49
CA LEU A 483 -24.88 -1.37 -5.88
C LEU A 483 -24.00 -2.08 -6.91
N ARG A 484 -22.72 -2.28 -6.60
CA ARG A 484 -21.73 -2.83 -7.55
C ARG A 484 -21.25 -4.24 -7.19
N GLY A 485 -21.66 -4.77 -6.05
CA GLY A 485 -21.34 -6.14 -5.63
C GLY A 485 -19.86 -6.37 -5.33
N ALA A 486 -19.05 -5.31 -5.16
CA ALA A 486 -17.60 -5.41 -4.94
C ALA A 486 -17.25 -5.49 -3.45
N ASN A 487 -16.08 -6.04 -3.12
CA ASN A 487 -15.48 -5.98 -1.78
C ASN A 487 -14.47 -4.81 -1.76
N THR A 488 -14.14 -4.30 -0.58
CA THR A 488 -13.09 -3.27 -0.45
C THR A 488 -12.03 -3.71 0.54
N GLU A 489 -10.84 -3.12 0.44
CA GLU A 489 -9.78 -3.26 1.44
C GLU A 489 -9.89 -2.16 2.49
N THR A 490 -9.41 -2.41 3.71
CA THR A 490 -9.44 -1.41 4.79
C THR A 490 -8.74 -0.12 4.38
N TRP A 491 -7.50 -0.21 3.92
CA TRP A 491 -6.67 0.98 3.69
C TRP A 491 -7.28 1.96 2.69
N ILE A 492 -7.97 1.48 1.64
CA ILE A 492 -8.58 2.35 0.62
C ILE A 492 -9.90 2.94 1.07
N ASN A 493 -10.66 2.19 1.90
CA ASN A 493 -11.86 2.71 2.53
C ASN A 493 -11.49 3.87 3.48
N GLU A 494 -10.50 3.63 4.34
CA GLU A 494 -9.94 4.62 5.26
C GLU A 494 -9.26 5.80 4.54
N LEU A 495 -8.57 5.56 3.42
CA LEU A 495 -8.04 6.63 2.57
C LEU A 495 -9.15 7.58 2.12
N CYS A 496 -10.28 7.02 1.65
CA CYS A 496 -11.41 7.81 1.18
C CYS A 496 -12.04 8.61 2.34
N SER A 497 -12.19 8.02 3.53
CA SER A 497 -12.69 8.72 4.72
C SER A 497 -11.76 9.83 5.19
N MET A 498 -10.46 9.56 5.29
CA MET A 498 -9.46 10.58 5.66
C MET A 498 -9.39 11.73 4.65
N ALA A 499 -9.48 11.42 3.35
CA ALA A 499 -9.54 12.43 2.31
C ALA A 499 -10.86 13.23 2.33
N THR A 500 -11.94 12.62 2.84
CA THR A 500 -13.22 13.30 3.06
C THR A 500 -13.10 14.35 4.16
N GLU A 501 -12.52 13.99 5.31
CA GLU A 501 -12.28 14.97 6.38
C GLU A 501 -11.45 16.18 5.88
N ASP A 502 -10.42 15.96 5.06
CA ASP A 502 -9.61 17.03 4.46
C ASP A 502 -10.44 17.90 3.49
N ILE A 503 -11.18 17.29 2.56
CA ILE A 503 -11.87 18.04 1.50
C ILE A 503 -13.08 18.83 1.98
N VAL A 504 -13.69 18.42 3.11
CA VAL A 504 -14.79 19.16 3.74
C VAL A 504 -14.38 20.05 4.92
N SER A 505 -13.12 19.99 5.38
CA SER A 505 -12.60 20.75 6.54
C SER A 505 -12.96 22.25 6.52
N TYR A 506 -12.70 22.96 5.41
CA TYR A 506 -13.05 24.38 5.24
C TYR A 506 -14.54 24.67 5.48
N LYS A 507 -15.41 23.72 5.08
CA LYS A 507 -16.87 23.86 5.20
C LYS A 507 -17.36 23.52 6.60
N LEU A 508 -16.78 22.50 7.22
CA LEU A 508 -17.06 22.13 8.61
C LEU A 508 -16.54 23.17 9.61
N GLY A 509 -15.53 23.96 9.23
CA GLY A 509 -14.83 24.81 10.19
C GLY A 509 -13.94 24.01 11.13
N THR A 510 -13.49 22.82 10.71
CA THR A 510 -12.58 21.96 11.49
C THR A 510 -11.17 22.01 10.90
N PRO A 511 -10.09 21.93 11.71
CA PRO A 511 -8.73 21.84 11.18
C PRO A 511 -8.48 20.62 10.28
N GLY A 512 -9.34 19.60 10.42
CA GLY A 512 -9.25 18.33 9.72
C GLY A 512 -7.93 17.59 9.98
N PRO A 513 -7.63 16.55 9.19
CA PRO A 513 -6.42 15.74 9.39
C PRO A 513 -5.12 16.50 9.11
N ARG A 514 -5.20 17.65 8.43
CA ARG A 514 -4.08 18.58 8.22
C ARG A 514 -3.65 19.27 9.52
N GLY A 515 -4.56 19.49 10.47
CA GLY A 515 -4.28 20.18 11.73
C GLY A 515 -3.86 21.63 11.54
N VAL A 516 -4.45 22.32 10.55
CA VAL A 516 -4.24 23.74 10.27
C VAL A 516 -5.60 24.40 10.24
N ASP A 517 -5.68 25.66 10.66
CA ASP A 517 -6.91 26.46 10.60
C ASP A 517 -7.66 26.22 9.26
N PRO A 518 -8.96 25.87 9.30
CA PRO A 518 -9.75 25.56 8.12
C PRO A 518 -9.79 26.69 7.09
N THR A 519 -9.58 27.94 7.50
CA THR A 519 -9.61 29.13 6.66
C THR A 519 -8.24 29.50 6.08
N ASP A 520 -7.15 28.87 6.54
CA ASP A 520 -5.80 29.11 6.04
C ASP A 520 -5.51 28.28 4.77
N PRO A 521 -5.39 28.93 3.58
CA PRO A 521 -5.09 28.24 2.33
C PRO A 521 -3.65 27.73 2.24
N THR A 522 -2.75 28.28 3.05
CA THR A 522 -1.31 28.01 3.00
C THR A 522 -1.00 26.70 3.71
N ALA A 523 0.28 26.35 3.84
CA ALA A 523 0.71 25.14 4.53
C ALA A 523 0.73 25.25 6.07
N GLY A 524 0.26 26.37 6.64
CA GLY A 524 0.42 26.69 8.05
C GLY A 524 1.86 26.98 8.45
N SER A 525 2.09 27.14 9.75
CA SER A 525 3.42 27.37 10.35
C SER A 525 3.99 26.07 10.95
N PRO A 526 5.31 25.93 11.12
CA PRO A 526 5.92 24.76 11.76
C PRO A 526 5.38 24.48 13.17
N GLY A 527 5.35 23.20 13.56
CA GLY A 527 4.86 22.75 14.88
C GLY A 527 3.44 22.18 14.86
N LEU A 528 2.92 21.86 13.67
CA LEU A 528 1.55 21.35 13.49
C LEU A 528 1.37 19.97 14.13
N GLN A 529 0.19 19.77 14.71
CA GLN A 529 -0.22 18.54 15.41
C GLN A 529 -1.19 17.67 14.59
N GLY A 530 -1.36 17.95 13.29
CA GLY A 530 -2.15 17.09 12.39
C GLY A 530 -1.52 15.70 12.19
N ARG A 531 -2.22 14.82 11.45
CA ARG A 531 -1.86 13.40 11.31
C ARG A 531 -0.55 13.15 10.55
N LEU A 532 -0.06 14.12 9.76
CA LEU A 532 1.13 13.93 8.91
C LEU A 532 2.45 13.79 9.68
N ASN A 533 2.46 14.14 10.97
CA ASN A 533 3.65 13.98 11.83
C ASN A 533 4.09 12.52 11.96
N ARG A 534 3.14 11.58 12.06
CA ARG A 534 3.38 10.13 12.14
C ARG A 534 3.74 9.54 10.79
N TYR A 535 3.16 10.04 9.69
CA TYR A 535 3.61 9.68 8.34
C TYR A 535 5.09 10.03 8.17
N ASN A 536 5.51 11.25 8.48
CA ASN A 536 6.91 11.66 8.42
C ASN A 536 7.87 10.74 9.19
N TYR A 537 7.41 10.16 10.30
CA TYR A 537 8.23 9.27 11.13
C TYR A 537 8.35 7.85 10.55
N LYS A 538 7.38 7.41 9.75
CA LYS A 538 7.21 6.04 9.23
C LYS A 538 6.73 6.01 7.78
N ASP A 539 7.23 6.92 6.95
CA ASP A 539 6.81 7.09 5.54
C ASP A 539 7.24 5.94 4.63
N TYR A 540 8.04 5.03 5.17
CA TYR A 540 8.57 3.85 4.51
C TYR A 540 7.78 2.56 4.76
N LEU A 541 6.65 2.64 5.47
CA LEU A 541 5.74 1.51 5.65
C LEU A 541 4.82 1.33 4.44
N ASP A 542 4.31 0.11 4.28
CA ASP A 542 3.34 -0.27 3.26
C ASP A 542 2.00 0.49 3.40
N VAL A 543 1.61 1.26 2.37
CA VAL A 543 0.35 2.03 2.33
C VAL A 543 -0.89 1.13 2.27
N THR A 544 -0.76 -0.09 1.76
CA THR A 544 -1.86 -1.06 1.61
C THR A 544 -2.06 -1.92 2.84
N LYS A 545 -1.12 -1.88 3.79
CA LYS A 545 -1.17 -2.65 5.03
C LYS A 545 -1.85 -1.87 6.15
N TRP A 546 -2.89 -2.48 6.72
CA TRP A 546 -3.54 -1.96 7.92
C TRP A 546 -2.88 -2.53 9.17
N LEU A 547 -2.36 -1.65 10.03
CA LEU A 547 -1.68 -2.01 11.27
C LEU A 547 -2.70 -2.07 12.43
N SER A 548 -2.35 -2.79 13.50
CA SER A 548 -3.20 -2.98 14.67
C SER A 548 -2.58 -2.39 15.94
N GLY A 549 -3.38 -2.30 17.01
CA GLY A 549 -2.96 -1.70 18.27
C GLY A 549 -2.54 -0.24 18.09
N ASN A 550 -1.54 0.21 18.84
CA ASN A 550 -1.06 1.60 18.80
C ASN A 550 -0.49 2.00 17.43
N ASP A 551 -0.09 1.04 16.61
CA ASP A 551 0.50 1.30 15.29
C ASP A 551 -0.56 1.66 14.23
N VAL A 552 -1.86 1.47 14.51
CA VAL A 552 -2.95 1.87 13.60
C VAL A 552 -2.91 3.36 13.26
N LEU A 553 -2.42 4.20 14.17
CA LEU A 553 -2.26 5.64 13.94
C LEU A 553 -1.28 5.95 12.79
N TYR A 554 -0.29 5.08 12.55
CA TYR A 554 0.57 5.19 11.38
C TYR A 554 -0.22 4.89 10.10
N SER A 555 -1.06 3.85 10.08
CA SER A 555 -1.88 3.53 8.92
C SER A 555 -2.79 4.69 8.52
N TYR A 556 -3.53 5.29 9.46
CA TYR A 556 -4.33 6.49 9.22
C TYR A 556 -3.51 7.65 8.61
N SER A 557 -2.31 7.87 9.16
CA SER A 557 -1.43 8.96 8.71
C SER A 557 -0.88 8.72 7.30
N ILE A 558 -0.55 7.47 6.99
CA ILE A 558 -0.02 7.04 5.69
C ILE A 558 -1.10 7.13 4.61
N VAL A 559 -2.30 6.57 4.86
CA VAL A 559 -3.40 6.64 3.88
C VAL A 559 -3.89 8.08 3.71
N TYR A 560 -3.91 8.88 4.77
CA TYR A 560 -4.20 10.31 4.64
C TYR A 560 -3.16 11.02 3.77
N SER A 561 -1.86 10.80 4.03
CA SER A 561 -0.79 11.39 3.23
C SER A 561 -0.98 11.04 1.75
N PHE A 562 -1.19 9.76 1.41
CA PHE A 562 -1.38 9.35 0.03
C PHE A 562 -2.69 9.89 -0.58
N GLY A 563 -3.80 9.85 0.14
CA GLY A 563 -5.07 10.42 -0.28
C GLY A 563 -4.99 11.92 -0.54
N ALA A 564 -4.33 12.67 0.35
CA ALA A 564 -4.09 14.11 0.24
C ALA A 564 -3.26 14.47 -1.00
N TYR A 565 -2.29 13.62 -1.37
CA TYR A 565 -1.56 13.73 -2.62
C TYR A 565 -2.49 13.50 -3.82
N LEU A 566 -3.28 12.43 -3.81
CA LEU A 566 -4.14 12.08 -4.93
C LEU A 566 -5.17 13.18 -5.23
N ILE A 567 -5.88 13.67 -4.21
CA ILE A 567 -6.95 14.67 -4.39
C ILE A 567 -6.42 16.06 -4.80
N ARG A 568 -5.16 16.39 -4.48
CA ARG A 568 -4.54 17.67 -4.90
C ARG A 568 -4.02 17.64 -6.34
N ASN A 569 -3.77 16.46 -6.90
CA ASN A 569 -3.16 16.31 -8.22
C ASN A 569 -4.12 15.75 -9.28
N PHE A 570 -5.11 14.94 -8.90
CA PHE A 570 -5.90 14.13 -9.85
C PHE A 570 -7.41 14.36 -9.79
N GLY A 571 -7.85 15.61 -9.59
CA GLY A 571 -9.27 16.01 -9.77
C GLY A 571 -10.11 16.12 -8.49
N GLY A 572 -9.49 16.05 -7.30
CA GLY A 572 -10.14 16.36 -6.02
C GLY A 572 -11.37 15.50 -5.75
N ALA A 573 -12.52 16.15 -5.52
CA ALA A 573 -13.78 15.46 -5.25
C ALA A 573 -14.17 14.45 -6.35
N THR A 574 -13.91 14.75 -7.62
CA THR A 574 -14.23 13.81 -8.72
C THR A 574 -13.35 12.56 -8.66
N PHE A 575 -12.09 12.68 -8.20
CA PHE A 575 -11.23 11.52 -7.97
C PHE A 575 -11.85 10.57 -6.95
N LEU A 576 -12.19 11.10 -5.76
CA LEU A 576 -12.79 10.35 -4.67
C LEU A 576 -14.09 9.66 -5.09
N LYS A 577 -14.95 10.38 -5.83
CA LYS A 577 -16.15 9.80 -6.43
C LYS A 577 -15.82 8.56 -7.26
N ASN A 578 -14.87 8.67 -8.19
CA ASN A 578 -14.49 7.60 -9.09
C ASN A 578 -13.79 6.43 -8.37
N THR A 579 -13.08 6.70 -7.27
CA THR A 579 -12.46 5.68 -6.41
C THR A 579 -13.51 4.83 -5.69
N VAL A 580 -14.62 5.41 -5.23
CA VAL A 580 -15.69 4.64 -4.56
C VAL A 580 -16.67 4.03 -5.55
N GLN A 581 -17.05 4.78 -6.58
CA GLN A 581 -18.09 4.41 -7.56
C GLN A 581 -17.60 3.48 -8.68
N ASN A 582 -16.73 2.51 -8.39
CA ASN A 582 -16.30 1.47 -9.32
C ASN A 582 -16.54 0.06 -8.74
N SER A 583 -16.27 -0.98 -9.53
CA SER A 583 -16.50 -2.38 -9.17
C SER A 583 -15.21 -3.17 -8.94
N GLU A 584 -14.08 -2.49 -8.74
CA GLU A 584 -12.79 -3.13 -8.48
C GLU A 584 -12.75 -3.64 -7.04
N ASN A 585 -12.20 -4.84 -6.78
CA ASN A 585 -12.19 -5.43 -5.43
C ASN A 585 -10.93 -5.11 -4.60
N SER A 586 -10.11 -4.23 -5.14
CA SER A 586 -8.70 -4.10 -4.79
C SER A 586 -8.41 -2.60 -4.76
N GLY A 587 -7.91 -2.08 -3.64
CA GLY A 587 -7.73 -0.65 -3.47
C GLY A 587 -6.77 -0.07 -4.50
N SER A 588 -5.75 -0.83 -4.90
CA SER A 588 -4.80 -0.42 -5.94
C SER A 588 -5.47 -0.30 -7.30
N ASP A 589 -6.41 -1.19 -7.62
CA ASP A 589 -7.17 -1.13 -8.86
C ASP A 589 -8.24 -0.03 -8.81
N MET A 590 -8.85 0.24 -7.66
CA MET A 590 -9.76 1.38 -7.46
C MET A 590 -9.05 2.72 -7.70
N VAL A 591 -7.84 2.90 -7.17
CA VAL A 591 -6.99 4.08 -7.42
C VAL A 591 -6.61 4.16 -8.90
N THR A 592 -6.18 3.05 -9.49
CA THR A 592 -5.80 2.98 -10.92
C THR A 592 -6.98 3.32 -11.83
N TYR A 593 -8.18 2.84 -11.51
CA TYR A 593 -9.42 3.17 -12.21
C TYR A 593 -9.71 4.68 -12.13
N ALA A 594 -9.58 5.28 -10.94
CA ALA A 594 -9.81 6.71 -10.75
C ALA A 594 -8.78 7.59 -11.48
N LEU A 595 -7.49 7.19 -11.48
CA LEU A 595 -6.43 7.85 -12.26
C LEU A 595 -6.75 7.86 -13.76
N ARG A 596 -7.19 6.72 -14.31
CA ARG A 596 -7.62 6.64 -15.72
C ARG A 596 -8.72 7.65 -16.03
N LEU A 597 -9.71 7.78 -15.14
CA LEU A 597 -10.80 8.75 -15.32
C LEU A 597 -10.38 10.20 -15.08
N ALA A 598 -9.29 10.43 -14.33
CA ALA A 598 -8.69 11.74 -14.13
C ALA A 598 -7.82 12.20 -15.32
N GLY A 599 -7.70 11.40 -16.38
CA GLY A 599 -6.92 11.74 -17.59
C GLY A 599 -5.58 11.02 -17.70
N GLU A 600 -5.31 10.04 -16.83
CA GLU A 600 -4.05 9.28 -16.77
C GLU A 600 -4.24 7.81 -17.22
N PRO A 601 -4.54 7.53 -18.50
CA PRO A 601 -5.04 6.21 -18.94
C PRO A 601 -4.01 5.08 -18.93
N ASN A 602 -2.71 5.39 -18.89
CA ASN A 602 -1.63 4.40 -18.89
C ASN A 602 -0.96 4.29 -17.51
N ASP A 603 -1.60 4.86 -16.50
CA ASP A 603 -1.03 5.04 -15.18
C ASP A 603 -1.62 4.09 -14.16
N SER A 604 -0.95 3.93 -13.02
CA SER A 604 -1.38 3.03 -11.95
C SER A 604 -0.94 3.56 -10.59
N MET A 605 -1.55 3.03 -9.52
CA MET A 605 -1.09 3.31 -8.15
C MET A 605 0.42 3.05 -8.00
N ALA A 606 0.89 1.90 -8.50
CA ALA A 606 2.29 1.51 -8.48
C ALA A 606 3.20 2.56 -9.14
N ASN A 607 2.79 3.10 -10.29
CA ASN A 607 3.55 4.14 -11.01
C ASN A 607 3.65 5.46 -10.24
N ARG A 608 2.74 5.70 -9.28
CA ARG A 608 2.65 6.95 -8.50
C ARG A 608 3.29 6.90 -7.12
N LEU A 609 3.71 5.73 -6.64
CA LEU A 609 4.39 5.63 -5.34
C LEU A 609 5.63 6.54 -5.27
N GLY A 610 6.49 6.50 -6.29
CA GLY A 610 7.69 7.34 -6.34
C GLY A 610 7.38 8.84 -6.51
N ASP A 611 6.31 9.17 -7.23
CA ASP A 611 5.88 10.56 -7.41
C ASP A 611 5.34 11.14 -6.10
N TRP A 612 4.55 10.36 -5.37
CA TRP A 612 4.03 10.71 -4.05
C TRP A 612 5.16 11.00 -3.05
N ALA A 613 6.17 10.12 -2.97
CA ALA A 613 7.32 10.36 -2.10
C ALA A 613 8.14 11.59 -2.53
N ALA A 614 8.32 11.81 -3.83
CA ALA A 614 8.98 13.02 -4.34
C ALA A 614 8.17 14.29 -3.97
N ALA A 615 6.84 14.26 -4.10
CA ALA A 615 5.94 15.33 -3.69
C ALA A 615 6.07 15.62 -2.19
N ALA A 616 6.07 14.59 -1.35
CA ALA A 616 6.24 14.73 0.10
C ALA A 616 7.59 15.38 0.45
N MET A 617 8.69 14.91 -0.17
CA MET A 617 10.03 15.46 0.00
C MET A 617 10.17 16.91 -0.46
N LEU A 618 9.42 17.32 -1.47
CA LEU A 618 9.50 18.66 -2.07
C LEU A 618 8.39 19.60 -1.59
N SER A 619 7.49 19.14 -0.72
CA SER A 619 6.28 19.85 -0.24
C SER A 619 6.48 21.26 0.35
N LYS A 620 7.71 21.68 0.66
CA LYS A 620 8.00 23.08 1.02
C LYS A 620 7.91 24.05 -0.16
N PHE A 621 8.00 23.56 -1.40
CA PHE A 621 7.97 24.37 -2.61
C PHE A 621 6.55 24.52 -3.13
N THR A 622 6.20 25.74 -3.53
CA THR A 622 4.85 26.10 -4.02
C THR A 622 4.71 26.05 -5.54
N ASP A 623 5.83 25.87 -6.25
CA ASP A 623 5.93 25.98 -7.71
C ASP A 623 6.14 24.62 -8.39
N LEU A 624 5.90 23.51 -7.68
CA LEU A 624 6.05 22.16 -8.21
C LEU A 624 5.16 21.95 -9.46
N PRO A 625 5.61 21.13 -10.43
CA PRO A 625 4.77 20.75 -11.56
C PRO A 625 3.51 20.01 -11.09
N ALA A 626 2.49 19.95 -11.95
CA ALA A 626 1.37 19.03 -11.74
C ALA A 626 1.92 17.60 -11.52
N ASP A 627 1.19 16.81 -10.73
CA ASP A 627 1.57 15.47 -10.25
C ASP A 627 2.52 15.43 -9.05
N TYR A 628 3.06 16.56 -8.59
CA TYR A 628 4.00 16.59 -7.46
C TYR A 628 3.59 17.57 -6.36
N ARG A 629 2.32 18.00 -6.33
CA ARG A 629 1.89 19.10 -5.45
C ARG A 629 1.26 18.61 -4.17
N TYR A 630 1.88 19.00 -3.05
CA TYR A 630 1.17 19.19 -1.79
C TYR A 630 0.90 20.66 -1.49
N ASN A 631 1.71 21.55 -2.05
CA ASN A 631 1.75 22.95 -1.69
C ASN A 631 1.63 23.80 -2.96
N ALA A 632 0.62 24.65 -2.99
CA ALA A 632 0.46 25.68 -4.01
C ALA A 632 0.60 27.10 -3.40
N GLY A 633 0.83 27.20 -2.08
CA GLY A 633 0.75 28.44 -1.32
C GLY A 633 -0.67 29.04 -1.27
N THR A 634 -1.66 28.32 -1.80
CA THR A 634 -3.05 28.75 -1.92
C THR A 634 -3.98 27.53 -1.93
N TRP A 635 -5.28 27.75 -2.12
CA TRP A 635 -6.29 26.70 -2.26
C TRP A 635 -6.09 25.86 -3.52
N PHE A 636 -6.17 24.54 -3.37
CA PHE A 636 -6.60 23.65 -4.44
C PHE A 636 -8.13 23.64 -4.46
N THR A 637 -8.73 23.71 -5.65
CA THR A 637 -10.18 23.74 -5.81
C THR A 637 -10.66 22.58 -6.66
N SER A 638 -11.78 21.98 -6.27
CA SER A 638 -12.48 20.98 -7.09
C SER A 638 -14.00 21.12 -6.89
N SER A 639 -14.78 20.46 -7.74
CA SER A 639 -16.24 20.45 -7.63
C SER A 639 -16.80 19.09 -7.96
N SER A 640 -17.88 18.70 -7.30
CA SER A 640 -18.69 17.51 -7.62
C SER A 640 -20.13 17.76 -7.19
N GLY A 641 -21.11 17.24 -7.92
CA GLY A 641 -22.53 17.35 -7.56
C GLY A 641 -23.05 18.79 -7.37
N GLY A 642 -22.46 19.78 -8.03
CA GLY A 642 -22.81 21.20 -7.85
C GLY A 642 -22.17 21.86 -6.62
N VAL A 643 -21.47 21.11 -5.78
CA VAL A 643 -20.73 21.62 -4.61
C VAL A 643 -19.28 21.89 -4.98
N SER A 644 -18.74 23.03 -4.52
CA SER A 644 -17.32 23.38 -4.66
C SER A 644 -16.57 23.14 -3.36
N TYR A 645 -15.35 22.63 -3.46
CA TYR A 645 -14.47 22.27 -2.35
C TYR A 645 -13.14 23.02 -2.44
N LYS A 646 -12.54 23.26 -1.27
CA LYS A 646 -11.25 23.93 -1.10
C LYS A 646 -10.36 23.07 -0.22
N LEU A 647 -9.16 22.79 -0.71
CA LEU A 647 -8.12 22.03 -0.01
C LEU A 647 -6.93 22.93 0.22
N GLY A 648 -6.49 23.04 1.47
CA GLY A 648 -5.32 23.84 1.84
C GLY A 648 -4.02 23.19 1.38
N SER A 649 -2.96 23.99 1.29
CA SER A 649 -1.61 23.50 1.03
C SER A 649 -1.06 22.67 2.20
N ILE A 650 -0.11 21.78 1.93
CA ILE A 650 0.58 20.95 2.92
C ILE A 650 2.10 21.09 2.71
N ASN A 651 2.83 21.32 3.79
CA ASN A 651 4.28 21.24 3.82
C ASN A 651 4.68 20.22 4.88
N MET A 652 5.23 19.07 4.45
CA MET A 652 5.63 18.00 5.37
C MET A 652 6.67 18.48 6.39
N TYR A 653 7.46 19.52 6.08
CA TYR A 653 8.44 20.10 6.99
C TYR A 653 7.84 20.95 8.12
N ASN A 654 6.52 21.16 8.13
CA ASN A 654 5.83 21.82 9.26
C ASN A 654 5.42 20.83 10.37
N TYR A 655 5.60 19.53 10.15
CA TYR A 655 5.20 18.47 11.08
C TYR A 655 6.42 17.79 11.69
N THR A 656 6.40 17.65 13.02
CA THR A 656 7.47 17.02 13.80
C THR A 656 6.91 15.95 14.72
N TYR A 657 7.53 14.77 14.75
CA TYR A 657 7.18 13.69 15.67
C TYR A 657 8.44 13.01 16.19
N LEU A 658 8.57 12.86 17.53
CA LEU A 658 9.73 12.24 18.18
C LEU A 658 11.09 12.77 17.69
N GLY A 659 11.16 14.07 17.38
CA GLY A 659 12.35 14.76 16.90
C GLY A 659 12.63 14.62 15.39
N VAL A 660 11.81 13.88 14.65
CA VAL A 660 11.88 13.80 13.17
C VAL A 660 10.99 14.88 12.57
N THR A 661 11.54 15.69 11.66
CA THR A 661 10.81 16.76 10.95
C THR A 661 10.88 16.55 9.45
N GLY A 662 9.73 16.56 8.78
CA GLY A 662 9.63 16.18 7.38
C GLY A 662 9.81 14.67 7.14
N PRO A 663 9.76 14.23 5.87
CA PRO A 663 9.88 12.82 5.48
C PRO A 663 11.16 12.17 6.02
N TYR A 664 11.08 10.90 6.40
CA TYR A 664 12.20 10.15 6.97
C TYR A 664 13.22 9.85 5.86
N VAL A 665 14.47 10.28 6.09
CA VAL A 665 15.56 10.09 5.13
C VAL A 665 16.57 9.12 5.69
N PHE A 666 16.80 8.03 4.96
CA PHE A 666 17.90 7.12 5.22
C PHE A 666 19.21 7.67 4.63
N ASP A 667 20.32 7.39 5.30
CA ASP A 667 21.68 7.61 4.82
C ASP A 667 22.60 6.47 5.27
N SER A 668 23.90 6.56 4.99
CA SER A 668 24.85 5.50 5.33
C SER A 668 24.89 5.12 6.82
N SER A 669 24.39 5.95 7.74
CA SER A 669 24.43 5.69 9.18
C SER A 669 23.26 4.85 9.69
N ASN A 670 22.09 4.95 9.06
CA ASN A 670 20.86 4.28 9.50
C ASN A 670 20.28 3.31 8.46
N TYR A 671 20.75 3.35 7.22
CA TYR A 671 20.25 2.49 6.15
C TYR A 671 20.56 1.00 6.37
N ASP A 672 21.58 0.67 7.15
CA ASP A 672 21.87 -0.71 7.57
C ASP A 672 20.90 -1.24 8.62
N GLY A 673 20.09 -0.38 9.23
CA GLY A 673 19.01 -0.76 10.15
C GLY A 673 17.79 -1.37 9.46
N ILE A 674 17.71 -1.34 8.13
CA ILE A 674 16.66 -2.02 7.36
C ILE A 674 17.28 -3.14 6.53
N SER A 675 16.54 -4.24 6.36
CA SER A 675 16.93 -5.39 5.54
C SER A 675 16.10 -5.54 4.27
N LYS A 676 14.94 -4.87 4.23
CA LYS A 676 13.93 -4.95 3.17
C LYS A 676 13.26 -3.59 2.97
N ILE A 677 12.65 -3.43 1.81
CA ILE A 677 11.65 -2.39 1.53
C ILE A 677 10.28 -3.08 1.51
N GLU A 678 9.30 -2.54 2.24
CA GLU A 678 7.98 -3.18 2.36
C GLU A 678 7.22 -3.15 1.03
N ALA A 679 6.22 -4.02 0.84
CA ALA A 679 5.30 -3.91 -0.28
C ALA A 679 4.63 -2.53 -0.38
N SER A 680 4.26 -2.10 -1.60
CA SER A 680 3.60 -0.81 -1.89
C SER A 680 4.16 0.42 -1.14
N SER A 681 5.47 0.47 -0.89
CA SER A 681 6.11 1.46 -0.03
C SER A 681 7.19 2.26 -0.76
N ASN A 682 7.68 3.31 -0.11
CA ASN A 682 8.82 4.09 -0.58
C ASN A 682 9.96 4.05 0.44
N THR A 683 11.20 4.12 -0.03
CA THR A 683 12.36 4.32 0.83
C THR A 683 13.20 5.44 0.27
N ILE A 684 13.33 6.53 1.04
CA ILE A 684 14.08 7.71 0.66
C ILE A 684 15.51 7.58 1.19
N TYR A 685 16.47 7.46 0.29
CA TYR A 685 17.89 7.35 0.59
C TYR A 685 18.68 8.57 0.10
N ARG A 686 19.40 9.25 0.97
CA ARG A 686 20.30 10.35 0.61
C ARG A 686 21.62 9.78 0.09
N ALA A 687 21.77 9.80 -1.23
CA ALA A 687 22.94 9.27 -1.94
C ALA A 687 24.19 10.14 -1.80
N GLY A 688 24.02 11.44 -1.57
CA GLY A 688 25.12 12.34 -1.24
C GLY A 688 24.69 13.76 -0.98
N GLN A 689 25.57 14.53 -0.36
CA GLN A 689 25.30 15.91 0.06
C GLN A 689 26.29 16.89 -0.54
N ASN A 690 25.82 18.11 -0.79
CA ASN A 690 26.63 19.20 -1.34
C ASN A 690 27.46 18.77 -2.57
N LEU A 691 26.86 17.91 -3.40
CA LEU A 691 27.48 17.39 -4.60
C LEU A 691 27.44 18.46 -5.69
N THR A 692 28.42 18.42 -6.59
CA THR A 692 28.51 19.26 -7.78
C THR A 692 29.09 18.43 -8.93
N GLY A 693 29.11 18.95 -10.16
CA GLY A 693 29.66 18.23 -11.32
C GLY A 693 29.02 16.85 -11.58
N LYS A 694 29.80 15.94 -12.17
CA LYS A 694 29.34 14.61 -12.56
C LYS A 694 29.53 13.61 -11.40
N ASN A 695 28.43 13.01 -10.97
CA ASN A 695 28.40 12.02 -9.89
C ASN A 695 27.88 10.69 -10.45
N ARG A 696 28.53 9.58 -10.11
CA ARG A 696 28.24 8.24 -10.64
C ARG A 696 28.00 7.27 -9.50
N PHE A 697 26.95 6.47 -9.62
CA PHE A 697 26.51 5.50 -8.64
C PHE A 697 26.26 4.15 -9.31
N LEU A 698 26.69 3.08 -8.68
CA LEU A 698 26.26 1.72 -8.99
C LEU A 698 25.17 1.35 -7.98
N ILE A 699 24.02 0.93 -8.47
CA ILE A 699 22.84 0.64 -7.65
C ILE A 699 22.39 -0.79 -7.94
N ALA A 700 22.36 -1.64 -6.92
CA ALA A 700 21.63 -2.90 -7.03
C ALA A 700 20.17 -2.65 -6.69
N VAL A 701 19.29 -2.90 -7.65
CA VAL A 701 17.85 -2.63 -7.56
C VAL A 701 17.12 -3.98 -7.63
N PRO A 702 16.32 -4.34 -6.62
CA PRO A 702 15.51 -5.56 -6.67
C PRO A 702 14.48 -5.50 -7.82
N ALA A 703 14.00 -6.68 -8.22
CA ALA A 703 12.84 -6.78 -9.10
C ALA A 703 11.64 -6.01 -8.53
N ASN A 704 10.79 -5.47 -9.41
CA ASN A 704 9.61 -4.68 -9.02
C ASN A 704 9.94 -3.49 -8.11
N THR A 705 11.12 -2.90 -8.27
CA THR A 705 11.50 -1.67 -7.57
C THR A 705 11.66 -0.53 -8.58
N GLY A 706 10.92 0.55 -8.34
CA GLY A 706 11.02 1.80 -9.06
C GLY A 706 12.14 2.69 -8.51
N LEU A 707 12.72 3.52 -9.38
CA LEU A 707 13.66 4.57 -8.97
C LEU A 707 13.14 5.96 -9.41
N THR A 708 13.05 6.86 -8.44
CA THR A 708 12.92 8.30 -8.68
C THR A 708 14.09 9.01 -8.02
N VAL A 709 14.73 9.94 -8.71
CA VAL A 709 15.86 10.71 -8.20
C VAL A 709 15.41 12.15 -7.94
N VAL A 710 15.66 12.63 -6.74
CA VAL A 710 15.39 14.02 -6.34
C VAL A 710 16.71 14.73 -6.07
N VAL A 711 16.86 15.91 -6.66
CA VAL A 711 17.98 16.83 -6.43
C VAL A 711 17.42 18.07 -5.74
N ARG A 712 18.00 18.53 -4.63
CA ARG A 712 17.55 19.77 -3.96
C ARG A 712 18.63 20.50 -3.18
#